data_AF-A0A3E0WSC0-F1
#
_entry.id   AF-A0A3E0WSC0-F1
#
_cell.length_a   1.000
_cell.length_b   1.000
_cell.length_c   1.000
_cell.angle_alpha   90.00
_cell.angle_beta   90.00
_cell.angle_gamma   90.00
#
_symmetry.space_group_name_H-M   'P 1'
#
loop_
_entity.id
_entity.type
_entity.pdbx_description
1 polymer ?
#
loop_
_entity_poly.entity_id
_entity_poly.type
_entity_poly.pdbx_seq_one_letter_code
_entity_poly.pdbx_strand_id
1 'polypeptide(L)'
;MTTATRAHIGRDATGGSGDADVFALNNVGITAENRDVVRTLGGTASFGLYFAGAGGAIVNYLNSTTDALIDGDDTEITALAQGDAMLVNSGELNRSNANPGPGDDADAVDGMVSEDGDGFAAELEFNPYADLRETQEEVNGVAVRATSVQQVGTVSATGAVSVNPKGSGAVGAAGTVNVVSGATRAIVEGATINGGDLSEADAAQALSIGASSHALTVDYLLAGAGSLVAAGGAVDTSVIDRTTEARLSNADVTTLGQTEVLANSTQQGTAVLLSVAGGGVAAAGTVGAVSLSGDTVAGIEDSTVEAGGVTVDAASQRIINLHSGGIAVGGVAGAGAASVGLIDGTTAAYIRGASEQAEIRTAGAVTVDADTDSRIFNNTAALGAGASGTVAGSAAVNIITNDTLAEVDNTRLHNGSNGAAQSLRINATESVRVDNFAGGGALSLNDLAVGASANVLVAQGRVQAALRDSDVRTSGNVDVEADRSLQAQQITVAGAAGSHFGIGGSAALMLLGNGSTSHDGRDILDELNKDGNGTLAQFEDYGSNDKLGYTLIEYEDPVTGEIVTRDALDGGVLGNDEQASLNESASYDVTGVFGANARDHETIAVIDGGSVRAGNVNVKATESLRALQANGAGGIGGSAGVGASAGMIFSYSNVSAGLDNGASVHANGNVDIRAVSQQLGSDPAIELWTVAGAAGLGAGLGAAVSVATLDQDVNVILNGDITRARDINAQAEESMDIDVKALGAYIGAGAAGAVVAYGERNSSVGTYLFQDRNLTATRDVVLSAESAGSTRVVGQAASGGFVGAGNAAVVVASDDAEVTLDVGQDTRIDAGRDISLLAVNLPELYAESLSVALSGGVSAGASVVTARTTSNTNLDVRNGARLSGRALHLQARSDDRDGRASWTTATAKAQGVVGGQFAGINAAVADAEHHAEVRARVHNGAVVTASDSLTLEAINASSVRAESNGVTVGGLALGGHVANARSNGVTSAVFRGRAELDGRADMVLRGHTETNNFAGSVSGRGGVVAGAAALANTRDNSSTEVILANQGLLFADNLTLDATYLGRFNAQVDSTQAAVVGMSGAWADNRVNAETQVDIGNNATVHARDMDIQARATVRKQNDGERSVRSGSGGVFDAAAARSYTAVSLDTAANVGNRADVQVVGDWTDGSDLVIRAGNVLDIEDSVKLDAGGAVAVALAESIFETPDGLEASVSIGNGATLRAPGDMILAAYTEADINNSVDAKTYGGAGARAALP
;
A
#
# COMPACT_ATOMS: atom_id res chain seq x y z
N MET A 1 -36.54 -4.64 22.66
CA MET A 1 -37.08 -5.99 22.40
C MET A 1 -35.98 -6.98 22.72
N THR A 2 -36.29 -7.98 23.54
CA THR A 2 -35.33 -9.04 23.89
C THR A 2 -35.97 -10.39 23.61
N THR A 3 -35.30 -11.23 22.83
CA THR A 3 -35.78 -12.53 22.36
C THR A 3 -34.75 -13.61 22.65
N ALA A 4 -35.24 -14.82 22.94
CA ALA A 4 -34.39 -15.98 23.18
C ALA A 4 -35.09 -17.21 22.61
N THR A 5 -34.44 -17.89 21.66
CA THR A 5 -34.89 -19.14 21.06
C THR A 5 -33.86 -20.22 21.38
N ARG A 6 -34.30 -21.38 21.86
CA ARG A 6 -33.41 -22.51 22.16
C ARG A 6 -34.01 -23.83 21.72
N ALA A 7 -33.22 -24.63 21.01
CA ALA A 7 -33.45 -26.04 20.74
C ALA A 7 -32.28 -26.85 21.32
N HIS A 8 -32.57 -27.94 22.04
CA HIS A 8 -31.56 -28.63 22.86
C HIS A 8 -31.84 -30.14 22.97
N ILE A 9 -30.80 -30.96 22.85
CA ILE A 9 -30.76 -32.40 23.17
C ILE A 9 -29.58 -32.64 24.12
N GLY A 10 -29.83 -33.10 25.35
CA GLY A 10 -28.76 -33.33 26.34
C GLY A 10 -29.26 -33.29 27.79
N ARG A 11 -28.41 -32.90 28.75
CA ARG A 11 -28.77 -32.86 30.19
C ARG A 11 -29.80 -31.77 30.48
N ASP A 12 -30.93 -32.12 31.07
CA ASP A 12 -31.91 -31.13 31.51
C ASP A 12 -31.33 -30.24 32.64
N ALA A 13 -31.53 -28.93 32.54
CA ALA A 13 -31.02 -27.90 33.47
C ALA A 13 -31.53 -28.09 34.92
N THR A 14 -32.45 -29.03 35.14
CA THR A 14 -33.07 -29.34 36.43
C THR A 14 -32.38 -30.47 37.23
N GLY A 15 -31.27 -31.04 36.73
CA GLY A 15 -30.42 -31.95 37.50
C GLY A 15 -30.94 -33.40 37.62
N GLY A 16 -31.70 -33.88 36.64
CA GLY A 16 -32.04 -35.30 36.51
C GLY A 16 -30.86 -36.11 35.97
N SER A 17 -30.54 -37.24 36.60
CA SER A 17 -29.48 -38.15 36.17
C SER A 17 -29.93 -39.00 34.97
N GLY A 18 -29.54 -38.61 33.77
CA GLY A 18 -29.68 -39.40 32.55
C GLY A 18 -29.40 -38.56 31.32
N ASP A 19 -28.34 -38.89 30.58
CA ASP A 19 -27.97 -38.25 29.33
C ASP A 19 -28.82 -38.85 28.18
N ALA A 20 -28.88 -38.19 27.01
CA ALA A 20 -29.85 -38.52 25.97
C ALA A 20 -29.34 -39.62 25.01
N ASP A 21 -30.15 -40.64 24.74
CA ASP A 21 -29.89 -41.68 23.71
C ASP A 21 -30.98 -41.58 22.62
N VAL A 22 -30.59 -41.18 21.40
CA VAL A 22 -31.48 -40.89 20.28
C VAL A 22 -31.15 -41.76 19.07
N PHE A 23 -32.07 -42.65 18.68
CA PHE A 23 -31.92 -43.49 17.49
C PHE A 23 -32.97 -43.15 16.42
N ALA A 24 -32.53 -42.90 15.18
CA ALA A 24 -33.37 -42.66 14.02
C ALA A 24 -32.90 -43.46 12.80
N LEU A 25 -33.83 -44.13 12.10
CA LEU A 25 -33.55 -44.79 10.82
C LEU A 25 -33.27 -43.78 9.68
N ASN A 26 -33.84 -42.58 9.78
CA ASN A 26 -33.67 -41.51 8.79
C ASN A 26 -32.69 -40.45 9.33
N ASN A 27 -33.16 -39.22 9.55
CA ASN A 27 -32.35 -38.06 9.92
C ASN A 27 -32.74 -37.54 11.31
N VAL A 28 -31.82 -36.86 12.00
CA VAL A 28 -32.05 -36.12 13.24
C VAL A 28 -31.75 -34.64 12.99
N GLY A 29 -32.71 -33.77 13.30
CA GLY A 29 -32.56 -32.33 13.10
C GLY A 29 -32.88 -31.53 14.36
N ILE A 30 -32.00 -30.60 14.70
CA ILE A 30 -32.19 -29.60 15.75
C ILE A 30 -32.08 -28.24 15.09
N THR A 31 -33.19 -27.50 15.05
CA THR A 31 -33.25 -26.20 14.39
C THR A 31 -33.79 -25.16 15.36
N ALA A 32 -33.05 -24.07 15.57
CA ALA A 32 -33.50 -22.88 16.27
C ALA A 32 -33.53 -21.71 15.28
N GLU A 33 -34.68 -21.06 15.12
CA GLU A 33 -34.83 -19.92 14.22
C GLU A 33 -35.42 -18.75 15.01
N ASN A 34 -34.81 -17.58 14.89
CA ASN A 34 -35.40 -16.34 15.35
C ASN A 34 -35.49 -15.31 14.23
N ARG A 35 -36.61 -14.58 14.18
CA ARG A 35 -36.84 -13.53 13.21
C ARG A 35 -37.49 -12.32 13.87
N ASP A 36 -36.70 -11.28 14.03
CA ASP A 36 -37.11 -10.02 14.63
C ASP A 36 -37.16 -8.92 13.58
N VAL A 37 -38.29 -8.23 13.45
CA VAL A 37 -38.46 -7.12 12.52
C VAL A 37 -39.11 -5.96 13.26
N VAL A 38 -38.40 -4.84 13.34
CA VAL A 38 -38.88 -3.58 13.91
C VAL A 38 -39.01 -2.56 12.80
N ARG A 39 -40.19 -1.94 12.72
CA ARG A 39 -40.48 -0.85 11.76
C ARG A 39 -41.03 0.33 12.53
N THR A 40 -40.31 1.44 12.47
CA THR A 40 -40.66 2.64 13.23
C THR A 40 -40.77 3.83 12.27
N LEU A 41 -41.96 4.43 12.23
CA LEU A 41 -42.24 5.63 11.43
C LEU A 41 -42.56 6.77 12.40
N GLY A 42 -41.75 7.83 12.37
CA GLY A 42 -41.92 9.02 13.18
C GLY A 42 -41.98 10.27 12.31
N GLY A 43 -42.77 11.26 12.69
CA GLY A 43 -42.72 12.55 12.02
C GLY A 43 -43.44 13.62 12.79
N THR A 44 -42.85 14.81 12.84
CA THR A 44 -43.41 15.95 13.56
C THR A 44 -43.39 17.19 12.68
N ALA A 45 -44.54 17.86 12.57
CA ALA A 45 -44.65 19.11 11.83
C ALA A 45 -45.22 20.19 12.76
N SER A 46 -44.56 21.35 12.81
CA SER A 46 -44.98 22.48 13.66
C SER A 46 -45.16 23.76 12.86
N PHE A 47 -46.23 24.49 13.17
CA PHE A 47 -46.56 25.78 12.56
C PHE A 47 -46.71 26.84 13.66
N GLY A 48 -45.98 27.95 13.54
CA GLY A 48 -45.91 29.01 14.53
C GLY A 48 -46.08 30.41 13.96
N LEU A 49 -46.61 31.34 14.77
CA LEU A 49 -46.64 32.77 14.43
C LEU A 49 -45.37 33.52 14.86
N TYR A 50 -44.70 33.07 15.91
CA TYR A 50 -43.42 33.64 16.37
C TYR A 50 -42.36 32.54 16.43
N PHE A 51 -42.66 31.40 17.07
CA PHE A 51 -41.78 30.23 17.12
C PHE A 51 -42.50 28.95 16.68
N ALA A 52 -41.80 28.11 15.92
CA ALA A 52 -42.21 26.76 15.56
C ALA A 52 -41.05 25.79 15.87
N GLY A 53 -41.30 24.74 16.64
CA GLY A 53 -40.31 23.70 16.96
C GLY A 53 -40.91 22.32 16.70
N ALA A 54 -40.21 21.51 15.91
CA ALA A 54 -40.55 20.12 15.64
C ALA A 54 -39.33 19.25 15.97
N GLY A 55 -39.45 18.40 16.97
CA GLY A 55 -38.42 17.44 17.37
C GLY A 55 -38.98 16.03 17.31
N GLY A 56 -38.16 15.03 16.99
CA GLY A 56 -38.53 13.62 17.07
C GLY A 56 -37.31 12.76 17.33
N ALA A 57 -37.43 11.81 18.27
CA ALA A 57 -36.41 10.82 18.58
C ALA A 57 -36.99 9.40 18.44
N ILE A 58 -36.27 8.51 17.77
CA ILE A 58 -36.60 7.09 17.65
C ILE A 58 -35.47 6.29 18.31
N VAL A 59 -35.82 5.38 19.22
CA VAL A 59 -34.85 4.44 19.82
C VAL A 59 -35.35 3.02 19.59
N ASN A 60 -34.55 2.22 18.88
CA ASN A 60 -34.78 0.79 18.71
C ASN A 60 -33.64 0.02 19.38
N TYR A 61 -33.98 -0.80 20.37
CA TYR A 61 -33.04 -1.71 21.02
C TYR A 61 -33.52 -3.14 20.79
N LEU A 62 -32.70 -3.97 20.14
CA LEU A 62 -32.96 -5.38 19.83
C LEU A 62 -31.81 -6.23 20.35
N ASN A 63 -32.12 -7.19 21.21
CA ASN A 63 -31.14 -8.15 21.71
C ASN A 63 -31.71 -9.57 21.58
N SER A 64 -31.13 -10.41 20.73
CA SER A 64 -31.63 -11.76 20.42
C SER A 64 -30.57 -12.83 20.65
N THR A 65 -30.94 -13.89 21.37
CA THR A 65 -30.14 -15.12 21.43
C THR A 65 -30.86 -16.29 20.74
N THR A 66 -30.13 -17.03 19.90
CA THR A 66 -30.64 -18.25 19.23
C THR A 66 -29.65 -19.38 19.42
N ASP A 67 -30.03 -20.42 20.15
CA ASP A 67 -29.17 -21.54 20.52
C ASP A 67 -29.73 -22.86 19.96
N ALA A 68 -28.94 -23.62 19.19
CA ALA A 68 -29.19 -25.01 18.84
C ALA A 68 -28.07 -25.88 19.42
N LEU A 69 -28.39 -26.75 20.38
CA LEU A 69 -27.39 -27.38 21.25
C LEU A 69 -27.56 -28.91 21.30
N ILE A 70 -26.45 -29.65 21.20
CA ILE A 70 -26.33 -31.05 21.63
C ILE A 70 -25.26 -31.09 22.73
N ASP A 71 -25.58 -31.57 23.92
CA ASP A 71 -24.60 -31.65 25.00
C ASP A 71 -24.68 -32.93 25.86
N GLY A 72 -23.55 -33.26 26.50
CA GLY A 72 -23.44 -34.27 27.57
C GLY A 72 -22.54 -35.46 27.22
N ASP A 73 -21.62 -35.80 28.13
CA ASP A 73 -20.61 -36.85 27.96
C ASP A 73 -21.18 -38.25 27.65
N ASP A 74 -22.37 -38.59 28.18
CA ASP A 74 -23.04 -39.86 27.88
C ASP A 74 -24.20 -39.69 26.85
N THR A 75 -24.29 -38.54 26.14
CA THR A 75 -25.30 -38.32 25.09
C THR A 75 -24.87 -39.02 23.80
N GLU A 76 -25.73 -39.90 23.27
CA GLU A 76 -25.51 -40.67 22.04
C GLU A 76 -26.63 -40.41 21.02
N ILE A 77 -26.28 -40.09 19.77
CA ILE A 77 -27.24 -39.91 18.67
C ILE A 77 -26.84 -40.77 17.49
N THR A 78 -27.72 -41.65 17.00
CA THR A 78 -27.50 -42.45 15.79
C THR A 78 -28.58 -42.17 14.74
N ALA A 79 -28.17 -41.69 13.55
CA ALA A 79 -29.07 -41.37 12.43
C ALA A 79 -28.61 -42.06 11.14
N LEU A 80 -29.30 -43.12 10.68
CA LEU A 80 -28.83 -43.98 9.57
C LEU A 80 -29.02 -43.42 8.15
N ALA A 81 -29.71 -42.29 7.98
CA ALA A 81 -29.90 -41.62 6.68
C ALA A 81 -30.63 -42.45 5.61
N GLN A 82 -31.54 -43.36 5.98
CA GLN A 82 -32.25 -44.25 5.03
C GLN A 82 -33.46 -43.61 4.30
N GLY A 83 -33.83 -42.37 4.66
CA GLY A 83 -35.00 -41.65 4.14
C GLY A 83 -34.63 -40.51 3.20
N ASP A 84 -35.64 -39.74 2.75
CA ASP A 84 -35.41 -38.50 2.00
C ASP A 84 -34.61 -37.48 2.85
N ALA A 85 -33.79 -36.66 2.21
CA ALA A 85 -32.98 -35.64 2.88
C ALA A 85 -33.85 -34.62 3.63
N MET A 86 -33.33 -34.12 4.76
CA MET A 86 -33.94 -33.03 5.51
C MET A 86 -33.54 -31.70 4.89
N LEU A 87 -34.52 -30.84 4.60
CA LEU A 87 -34.28 -29.47 4.18
C LEU A 87 -33.97 -28.61 5.40
N VAL A 88 -32.76 -28.04 5.42
CA VAL A 88 -32.32 -27.10 6.45
C VAL A 88 -31.86 -25.78 5.82
N ASN A 89 -31.80 -24.75 6.63
CA ASN A 89 -31.23 -23.45 6.24
C ASN A 89 -29.72 -23.62 5.98
N SER A 90 -29.23 -23.07 4.86
CA SER A 90 -27.84 -23.19 4.44
C SER A 90 -26.94 -22.04 4.92
N GLY A 91 -27.48 -21.05 5.65
CA GLY A 91 -26.73 -19.87 6.09
C GLY A 91 -26.51 -18.81 5.02
N GLU A 92 -26.73 -19.10 3.73
CA GLU A 92 -26.58 -18.14 2.64
C GLU A 92 -27.89 -17.42 2.31
N LEU A 93 -27.84 -16.10 2.16
CA LEU A 93 -28.99 -15.31 1.69
C LEU A 93 -29.31 -15.57 0.20
N ASN A 94 -30.60 -15.66 -0.14
CA ASN A 94 -31.03 -15.78 -1.53
C ASN A 94 -30.75 -14.47 -2.32
N ARG A 95 -29.65 -14.46 -3.07
CA ARG A 95 -29.10 -13.31 -3.83
C ARG A 95 -30.03 -12.68 -4.87
N SER A 96 -31.18 -13.29 -5.19
CA SER A 96 -32.19 -12.69 -6.10
C SER A 96 -32.98 -11.52 -5.47
N ASN A 97 -32.87 -11.29 -4.16
CA ASN A 97 -33.66 -10.32 -3.39
C ASN A 97 -32.85 -9.38 -2.46
N ALA A 98 -31.51 -9.38 -2.53
CA ALA A 98 -30.64 -8.88 -1.45
C ALA A 98 -29.87 -7.59 -1.78
N ASN A 99 -30.53 -6.54 -2.28
CA ASN A 99 -29.92 -5.20 -2.29
C ASN A 99 -30.88 -4.15 -1.68
N PRO A 100 -31.01 -4.08 -0.34
CA PRO A 100 -31.71 -2.99 0.32
C PRO A 100 -30.81 -1.75 0.34
N GLY A 101 -31.05 -0.81 -0.58
CA GLY A 101 -30.34 0.46 -0.70
C GLY A 101 -30.68 1.15 -2.02
N PRO A 102 -30.38 2.45 -2.21
CA PRO A 102 -30.40 3.03 -3.56
C PRO A 102 -29.42 2.19 -4.39
N GLY A 103 -29.91 1.57 -5.47
CA GLY A 103 -29.20 0.49 -6.18
C GLY A 103 -27.79 0.86 -6.64
N ASP A 104 -27.02 -0.15 -7.08
CA ASP A 104 -25.63 -0.09 -7.57
C ASP A 104 -25.32 0.98 -8.65
N ASP A 105 -26.31 1.74 -9.12
CA ASP A 105 -26.12 2.90 -9.99
C ASP A 105 -25.85 4.17 -9.15
N ALA A 106 -24.56 4.47 -8.98
CA ALA A 106 -24.03 5.68 -8.35
C ALA A 106 -24.41 7.03 -9.04
N ASP A 107 -25.46 7.07 -9.86
CA ASP A 107 -25.94 8.25 -10.62
C ASP A 107 -27.16 8.96 -9.96
N ALA A 108 -27.70 8.45 -8.85
CA ALA A 108 -29.00 8.91 -8.32
C ALA A 108 -28.96 10.12 -7.35
N VAL A 109 -28.03 11.07 -7.51
CA VAL A 109 -28.18 12.41 -6.88
C VAL A 109 -29.23 13.26 -7.62
N ASP A 110 -29.58 12.90 -8.86
CA ASP A 110 -30.55 13.61 -9.72
C ASP A 110 -32.02 13.46 -9.27
N GLY A 111 -32.32 12.55 -8.33
CA GLY A 111 -33.69 12.22 -7.92
C GLY A 111 -34.22 12.93 -6.66
N MET A 112 -33.38 13.63 -5.89
CA MET A 112 -33.80 14.18 -4.58
C MET A 112 -34.53 15.52 -4.65
N VAL A 113 -34.49 16.22 -5.79
CA VAL A 113 -35.19 17.49 -6.01
C VAL A 113 -35.81 17.43 -7.40
N SER A 114 -37.14 17.55 -7.49
CA SER A 114 -37.82 17.65 -8.79
C SER A 114 -37.37 18.92 -9.53
N GLU A 115 -37.14 18.82 -10.85
CA GLU A 115 -36.75 19.96 -11.72
C GLU A 115 -37.69 21.17 -11.64
N ASP A 116 -38.92 20.98 -11.14
CA ASP A 116 -39.96 22.00 -11.07
C ASP A 116 -40.04 22.74 -9.72
N GLY A 117 -39.23 22.39 -8.70
CA GLY A 117 -39.22 23.09 -7.41
C GLY A 117 -40.48 22.93 -6.55
N ASP A 118 -41.42 22.08 -6.99
CA ASP A 118 -42.71 21.83 -6.36
C ASP A 118 -42.70 20.47 -5.62
N GLY A 119 -41.81 20.34 -4.63
CA GLY A 119 -41.83 19.24 -3.66
C GLY A 119 -40.98 18.01 -4.00
N PHE A 120 -40.66 17.27 -2.93
CA PHE A 120 -40.00 15.96 -2.95
C PHE A 120 -40.74 15.02 -3.90
N ALA A 121 -40.01 14.26 -4.73
CA ALA A 121 -40.61 13.19 -5.52
C ALA A 121 -41.44 12.30 -4.60
N ALA A 122 -42.76 12.28 -4.82
CA ALA A 122 -43.74 11.61 -3.97
C ALA A 122 -43.69 10.06 -4.06
N GLU A 123 -42.59 9.52 -4.58
CA GLU A 123 -42.46 8.09 -4.92
C GLU A 123 -41.08 7.55 -4.51
N LEU A 124 -40.60 7.92 -3.31
CA LEU A 124 -39.71 7.04 -2.56
C LEU A 124 -40.60 5.93 -1.98
N GLU A 125 -40.77 4.84 -2.74
CA GLU A 125 -41.45 3.64 -2.25
C GLU A 125 -40.59 3.04 -1.12
N PHE A 126 -40.90 3.43 0.12
CA PHE A 126 -40.25 2.91 1.32
C PHE A 126 -40.42 1.39 1.35
N ASN A 127 -39.37 0.68 0.95
CA ASN A 127 -39.31 -0.77 0.99
C ASN A 127 -38.25 -1.23 2.01
N PRO A 128 -38.57 -1.20 3.33
CA PRO A 128 -37.66 -1.66 4.39
C PRO A 128 -37.60 -3.19 4.47
N TYR A 129 -37.78 -3.88 3.34
CA TYR A 129 -37.92 -5.32 3.28
C TYR A 129 -36.97 -5.89 2.22
N ALA A 130 -35.79 -6.31 2.68
CA ALA A 130 -35.07 -7.38 2.01
C ALA A 130 -35.70 -8.71 2.44
N ASP A 131 -36.01 -9.59 1.48
CA ASP A 131 -36.36 -10.97 1.80
C ASP A 131 -35.08 -11.69 2.22
N LEU A 132 -34.69 -11.56 3.50
CA LEU A 132 -33.53 -12.22 4.11
C LEU A 132 -33.79 -13.72 4.33
N ARG A 133 -34.45 -14.36 3.37
CA ARG A 133 -34.61 -15.82 3.39
C ARG A 133 -33.29 -16.44 2.98
N GLU A 134 -32.84 -17.36 3.81
CA GLU A 134 -31.73 -18.21 3.45
C GLU A 134 -32.15 -19.20 2.35
N THR A 135 -31.19 -19.63 1.55
CA THR A 135 -31.35 -20.83 0.72
C THR A 135 -31.45 -22.07 1.61
N GLN A 136 -32.02 -23.14 1.06
CA GLN A 136 -32.13 -24.42 1.75
C GLN A 136 -31.18 -25.42 1.12
N GLU A 137 -30.65 -26.32 1.96
CA GLU A 137 -29.83 -27.44 1.55
C GLU A 137 -30.39 -28.77 2.09
N GLU A 138 -30.01 -29.86 1.43
CA GLU A 138 -30.45 -31.21 1.75
C GLU A 138 -29.41 -31.92 2.63
N VAL A 139 -29.77 -32.25 3.88
CA VAL A 139 -28.90 -32.99 4.81
C VAL A 139 -29.47 -34.38 5.09
N ASN A 140 -28.62 -35.40 4.94
CA ASN A 140 -28.90 -36.79 5.30
C ASN A 140 -28.07 -37.14 6.53
N GLY A 141 -28.67 -37.58 7.64
CA GLY A 141 -27.98 -37.82 8.91
C GLY A 141 -28.36 -36.82 10.01
N VAL A 142 -27.39 -36.16 10.62
CA VAL A 142 -27.60 -35.23 11.76
C VAL A 142 -27.39 -33.79 11.31
N ALA A 143 -28.35 -32.90 11.58
CA ALA A 143 -28.19 -31.46 11.37
C ALA A 143 -28.48 -30.65 12.64
N VAL A 144 -27.59 -29.72 12.98
CA VAL A 144 -27.75 -28.71 14.04
C VAL A 144 -27.71 -27.35 13.39
N ARG A 145 -28.80 -26.57 13.49
CA ARG A 145 -28.94 -25.27 12.83
C ARG A 145 -29.47 -24.21 13.76
N ALA A 146 -28.75 -23.10 13.87
CA ALA A 146 -29.21 -21.90 14.54
C ALA A 146 -29.22 -20.73 13.54
N THR A 147 -30.36 -20.08 13.36
CA THR A 147 -30.51 -18.96 12.42
C THR A 147 -31.15 -17.78 13.12
N SER A 148 -30.55 -16.59 12.99
CA SER A 148 -31.17 -15.34 13.47
C SER A 148 -31.23 -14.28 12.36
N VAL A 149 -32.43 -13.74 12.14
CA VAL A 149 -32.63 -12.59 11.26
C VAL A 149 -33.15 -11.41 12.09
N GLN A 150 -32.45 -10.29 12.07
CA GLN A 150 -32.86 -9.05 12.72
C GLN A 150 -32.92 -7.90 11.72
N GLN A 151 -34.05 -7.20 11.65
CA GLN A 151 -34.23 -6.05 10.78
C GLN A 151 -34.79 -4.86 11.55
N VAL A 152 -34.16 -3.69 11.39
CA VAL A 152 -34.68 -2.40 11.84
C VAL A 152 -34.83 -1.48 10.63
N GLY A 153 -36.04 -0.99 10.42
CA GLY A 153 -36.31 0.05 9.44
C GLY A 153 -36.88 1.28 10.13
N THR A 154 -36.21 2.43 9.99
CA THR A 154 -36.71 3.70 10.52
C THR A 154 -36.91 4.76 9.43
N VAL A 155 -37.97 5.54 9.60
CA VAL A 155 -38.19 6.78 8.83
C VAL A 155 -38.58 7.87 9.81
N SER A 156 -37.84 8.97 9.80
CA SER A 156 -38.13 10.17 10.59
C SER A 156 -38.19 11.40 9.70
N ALA A 157 -39.28 12.16 9.77
CA ALA A 157 -39.40 13.42 9.03
C ALA A 157 -39.88 14.54 9.96
N THR A 158 -39.06 15.57 10.15
CA THR A 158 -39.40 16.73 10.99
C THR A 158 -39.43 18.02 10.17
N GLY A 159 -40.42 18.87 10.43
CA GLY A 159 -40.66 20.10 9.67
C GLY A 159 -41.17 21.24 10.56
N ALA A 160 -40.52 22.40 10.54
CA ALA A 160 -40.98 23.57 11.29
C ALA A 160 -41.09 24.81 10.41
N VAL A 161 -42.24 25.51 10.46
CA VAL A 161 -42.46 26.74 9.70
C VAL A 161 -43.04 27.85 10.58
N SER A 162 -42.42 29.03 10.57
CA SER A 162 -42.90 30.22 11.30
C SER A 162 -43.07 31.44 10.38
N VAL A 163 -44.20 32.15 10.50
CA VAL A 163 -44.61 33.22 9.56
C VAL A 163 -44.81 34.58 10.26
N ASN A 164 -43.71 35.29 10.59
CA ASN A 164 -43.80 36.68 11.05
C ASN A 164 -42.61 37.56 10.62
N PRO A 165 -42.86 38.72 9.98
CA PRO A 165 -41.83 39.60 9.44
C PRO A 165 -41.05 40.45 10.47
N LYS A 166 -41.36 40.37 11.78
CA LYS A 166 -40.75 41.20 12.84
C LYS A 166 -39.98 40.43 13.92
N GLY A 167 -39.73 39.13 13.72
CA GLY A 167 -38.95 38.27 14.63
C GLY A 167 -39.57 36.87 14.75
N SER A 168 -39.19 35.95 13.85
CA SER A 168 -39.67 34.56 13.83
C SER A 168 -38.53 33.55 13.78
N GLY A 169 -38.70 32.43 14.50
CA GLY A 169 -37.75 31.30 14.52
C GLY A 169 -38.42 29.96 14.21
N ALA A 170 -37.70 29.04 13.57
CA ALA A 170 -38.14 27.68 13.27
C ALA A 170 -37.00 26.66 13.48
N VAL A 171 -37.27 25.56 14.18
CA VAL A 171 -36.30 24.47 14.43
C VAL A 171 -36.93 23.12 14.09
N GLY A 172 -36.27 22.35 13.23
CA GLY A 172 -36.63 20.96 12.90
C GLY A 172 -35.47 20.03 13.27
N ALA A 173 -35.68 19.06 14.17
CA ALA A 173 -34.65 18.13 14.61
C ALA A 173 -35.14 16.68 14.61
N ALA A 174 -34.40 15.76 14.00
CA ALA A 174 -34.68 14.32 13.97
C ALA A 174 -33.50 13.52 14.53
N GLY A 175 -33.74 12.57 15.43
CA GLY A 175 -32.73 11.67 15.99
C GLY A 175 -33.16 10.21 15.92
N THR A 176 -32.25 9.30 15.55
CA THR A 176 -32.47 7.85 15.60
C THR A 176 -31.28 7.14 16.27
N VAL A 177 -31.58 6.20 17.16
CA VAL A 177 -30.60 5.27 17.74
C VAL A 177 -31.09 3.84 17.54
N ASN A 178 -30.33 3.02 16.82
CA ASN A 178 -30.56 1.60 16.66
C ASN A 178 -29.43 0.81 17.30
N VAL A 179 -29.76 -0.12 18.18
CA VAL A 179 -28.83 -1.09 18.75
C VAL A 179 -29.37 -2.48 18.46
N VAL A 180 -28.63 -3.26 17.67
CA VAL A 180 -28.96 -4.63 17.28
C VAL A 180 -27.85 -5.54 17.79
N SER A 181 -28.15 -6.31 18.83
CA SER A 181 -27.16 -7.19 19.45
C SER A 181 -27.64 -8.62 19.66
N GLY A 182 -26.69 -9.49 20.03
CA GLY A 182 -26.96 -10.82 20.54
C GLY A 182 -26.10 -11.90 19.88
N ALA A 183 -26.53 -13.17 20.03
CA ALA A 183 -25.72 -14.32 19.64
C ALA A 183 -26.53 -15.38 18.89
N THR A 184 -25.91 -16.06 17.93
CA THR A 184 -26.46 -17.26 17.27
C THR A 184 -25.47 -18.40 17.35
N ARG A 185 -25.85 -19.50 18.00
CA ARG A 185 -24.93 -20.56 18.38
C ARG A 185 -25.48 -21.93 17.99
N ALA A 186 -24.69 -22.70 17.24
CA ALA A 186 -24.94 -24.09 16.93
C ALA A 186 -23.78 -24.93 17.50
N ILE A 187 -24.01 -25.66 18.59
CA ILE A 187 -22.92 -26.31 19.35
C ILE A 187 -23.24 -27.79 19.58
N VAL A 188 -22.23 -28.63 19.38
CA VAL A 188 -22.20 -30.03 19.80
C VAL A 188 -21.04 -30.23 20.77
N GLU A 189 -21.33 -30.57 22.02
CA GLU A 189 -20.34 -30.65 23.10
C GLU A 189 -20.43 -31.96 23.89
N GLY A 190 -19.35 -32.73 23.96
CA GLY A 190 -19.29 -33.95 24.79
C GLY A 190 -20.03 -35.18 24.23
N ALA A 191 -20.72 -35.04 23.08
CA ALA A 191 -21.62 -36.08 22.59
C ALA A 191 -20.96 -37.10 21.65
N THR A 192 -21.53 -38.31 21.60
CA THR A 192 -21.20 -39.33 20.58
C THR A 192 -22.22 -39.28 19.44
N ILE A 193 -21.77 -38.97 18.22
CA ILE A 193 -22.59 -38.94 17.01
C ILE A 193 -22.29 -40.18 16.16
N ASN A 194 -23.33 -40.97 15.92
CA ASN A 194 -23.37 -42.25 15.22
C ASN A 194 -22.48 -43.33 15.85
N GLY A 195 -22.49 -43.45 17.17
CA GLY A 195 -21.77 -44.49 17.92
C GLY A 195 -22.35 -45.93 17.81
N GLY A 196 -23.57 -46.07 17.27
CA GLY A 196 -24.29 -47.34 17.14
C GLY A 196 -23.90 -48.22 15.94
N ASP A 197 -24.73 -49.21 15.61
CA ASP A 197 -24.53 -50.09 14.45
C ASP A 197 -24.85 -49.35 13.12
N LEU A 198 -23.81 -49.08 12.33
CA LEU A 198 -23.90 -48.38 11.05
C LEU A 198 -23.94 -49.31 9.82
N SER A 199 -24.16 -50.62 10.00
CA SER A 199 -24.14 -51.60 8.89
C SER A 199 -25.21 -51.36 7.82
N GLU A 200 -26.29 -50.65 8.15
CA GLU A 200 -27.35 -50.24 7.24
C GLU A 200 -27.38 -48.72 6.97
N ALA A 201 -26.34 -47.98 7.33
CA ALA A 201 -26.26 -46.54 7.08
C ALA A 201 -26.07 -46.23 5.59
N ASP A 202 -26.74 -45.18 5.10
CA ASP A 202 -26.55 -44.71 3.72
C ASP A 202 -25.18 -44.02 3.55
N ALA A 203 -24.58 -44.13 2.36
CA ALA A 203 -23.30 -43.49 2.05
C ALA A 203 -23.35 -41.95 2.14
N ALA A 204 -24.54 -41.36 2.07
CA ALA A 204 -24.77 -39.92 2.24
C ALA A 204 -24.89 -39.46 3.71
N GLN A 205 -24.77 -40.36 4.70
CA GLN A 205 -24.86 -40.03 6.13
C GLN A 205 -23.81 -38.99 6.53
N ALA A 206 -24.25 -37.80 6.94
CA ALA A 206 -23.44 -36.63 7.28
C ALA A 206 -23.77 -36.08 8.68
N LEU A 207 -22.86 -35.28 9.20
CA LEU A 207 -23.09 -34.38 10.33
C LEU A 207 -22.90 -32.96 9.82
N SER A 208 -23.90 -32.09 9.98
CA SER A 208 -23.75 -30.69 9.62
C SER A 208 -24.18 -29.80 10.77
N ILE A 209 -23.29 -28.92 11.22
CA ILE A 209 -23.48 -27.95 12.29
C ILE A 209 -23.39 -26.57 11.66
N GLY A 210 -24.41 -25.73 11.82
CA GLY A 210 -24.50 -24.46 11.10
C GLY A 210 -25.10 -23.35 11.96
N ALA A 211 -24.41 -22.23 12.07
CA ALA A 211 -24.92 -21.02 12.69
C ALA A 211 -24.94 -19.88 11.66
N SER A 212 -26.07 -19.21 11.51
CA SER A 212 -26.20 -18.06 10.60
C SER A 212 -26.83 -16.87 11.30
N SER A 213 -26.28 -15.68 11.08
CA SER A 213 -27.00 -14.47 11.49
C SER A 213 -26.94 -13.33 10.49
N HIS A 214 -28.10 -12.72 10.28
CA HIS A 214 -28.27 -11.61 9.35
C HIS A 214 -28.93 -10.44 10.06
N ALA A 215 -28.21 -9.33 10.19
CA ALA A 215 -28.67 -8.12 10.83
C ALA A 215 -28.62 -6.93 9.87
N LEU A 216 -29.74 -6.22 9.77
CA LEU A 216 -29.91 -5.09 8.86
C LEU A 216 -30.52 -3.90 9.61
N THR A 217 -29.88 -2.74 9.53
CA THR A 217 -30.48 -1.44 9.89
C THR A 217 -30.60 -0.55 8.65
N VAL A 218 -31.76 0.09 8.47
CA VAL A 218 -32.01 1.05 7.39
C VAL A 218 -32.74 2.27 7.94
N ASP A 219 -32.11 3.43 7.83
CA ASP A 219 -32.57 4.68 8.44
C ASP A 219 -32.69 5.80 7.40
N TYR A 220 -33.87 6.44 7.35
CA TYR A 220 -34.12 7.64 6.54
C TYR A 220 -34.54 8.80 7.44
N LEU A 221 -33.69 9.81 7.61
CA LEU A 221 -34.02 11.01 8.40
C LEU A 221 -34.03 12.26 7.53
N LEU A 222 -35.11 13.02 7.64
CA LEU A 222 -35.33 14.30 6.98
C LEU A 222 -35.64 15.37 8.03
N ALA A 223 -34.89 16.47 8.04
CA ALA A 223 -35.14 17.60 8.94
C ALA A 223 -35.25 18.91 8.16
N GLY A 224 -36.36 19.62 8.30
CA GLY A 224 -36.66 20.85 7.57
C GLY A 224 -37.08 22.01 8.47
N ALA A 225 -36.55 23.22 8.22
CA ALA A 225 -36.96 24.43 8.94
C ALA A 225 -37.07 25.67 8.02
N GLY A 226 -38.12 26.49 8.20
CA GLY A 226 -38.36 27.71 7.42
C GLY A 226 -38.86 28.90 8.26
N SER A 227 -38.09 29.98 8.40
CA SER A 227 -38.51 31.24 9.07
C SER A 227 -37.51 32.41 8.87
N LEU A 228 -37.51 33.47 9.69
CA LEU A 228 -36.41 34.45 9.69
C LEU A 228 -35.13 33.91 10.36
N VAL A 229 -35.21 32.98 11.32
CA VAL A 229 -34.09 32.26 11.93
C VAL A 229 -34.41 30.76 11.92
N ALA A 230 -33.80 29.99 11.01
CA ALA A 230 -34.13 28.58 10.77
C ALA A 230 -32.95 27.66 11.10
N ALA A 231 -33.20 26.57 11.82
CA ALA A 231 -32.22 25.51 12.08
C ALA A 231 -32.80 24.11 11.81
N GLY A 232 -32.11 23.31 11.01
CA GLY A 232 -32.46 21.92 10.69
C GLY A 232 -31.34 20.96 11.11
N GLY A 233 -31.66 19.87 11.80
CA GLY A 233 -30.68 18.89 12.29
C GLY A 233 -31.16 17.44 12.16
N ALA A 234 -30.31 16.53 11.66
CA ALA A 234 -30.57 15.09 11.69
C ALA A 234 -29.38 14.31 12.25
N VAL A 235 -29.62 13.43 13.23
CA VAL A 235 -28.59 12.58 13.84
C VAL A 235 -29.03 11.12 13.80
N ASP A 236 -28.18 10.23 13.29
CA ASP A 236 -28.42 8.78 13.29
C ASP A 236 -27.22 8.03 13.89
N THR A 237 -27.51 7.00 14.67
CA THR A 237 -26.51 6.09 15.23
C THR A 237 -27.06 4.67 15.20
N SER A 238 -26.44 3.82 14.39
CA SER A 238 -26.77 2.41 14.24
C SER A 238 -25.59 1.55 14.67
N VAL A 239 -25.79 0.71 15.68
CA VAL A 239 -24.81 -0.26 16.17
C VAL A 239 -25.35 -1.66 15.96
N ILE A 240 -24.59 -2.49 15.25
CA ILE A 240 -24.84 -3.93 15.12
C ILE A 240 -23.67 -4.64 15.80
N ASP A 241 -23.94 -5.40 16.87
CA ASP A 241 -22.93 -6.16 17.59
C ASP A 241 -23.38 -7.62 17.79
N ARG A 242 -22.89 -8.52 16.94
CA ARG A 242 -23.42 -9.90 16.88
C ARG A 242 -22.35 -10.97 16.78
N THR A 243 -22.49 -12.00 17.62
CA THR A 243 -21.68 -13.21 17.59
C THR A 243 -22.42 -14.34 16.85
N THR A 244 -21.76 -14.99 15.90
CA THR A 244 -22.22 -16.20 15.22
C THR A 244 -21.20 -17.31 15.45
N GLU A 245 -21.60 -18.41 16.09
CA GLU A 245 -20.67 -19.48 16.48
C GLU A 245 -21.24 -20.85 16.11
N ALA A 246 -20.47 -21.63 15.33
CA ALA A 246 -20.72 -23.04 15.09
C ALA A 246 -19.54 -23.86 15.64
N ARG A 247 -19.78 -24.81 16.54
CA ARG A 247 -18.69 -25.53 17.21
C ARG A 247 -18.99 -27.00 17.46
N LEU A 248 -17.99 -27.84 17.22
CA LEU A 248 -17.93 -29.24 17.65
C LEU A 248 -16.79 -29.36 18.67
N SER A 249 -17.08 -29.75 19.90
CA SER A 249 -16.07 -29.80 20.97
C SER A 249 -16.17 -31.04 21.83
N ASN A 250 -15.05 -31.65 22.20
CA ASN A 250 -15.00 -32.83 23.07
C ASN A 250 -15.93 -33.98 22.60
N ALA A 251 -16.07 -34.18 21.29
CA ALA A 251 -17.06 -35.09 20.71
C ALA A 251 -16.41 -36.24 19.92
N ASP A 252 -17.10 -37.38 19.89
CA ASP A 252 -16.76 -38.54 19.07
C ASP A 252 -17.77 -38.67 17.92
N VAL A 253 -17.33 -38.46 16.68
CA VAL A 253 -18.21 -38.41 15.50
C VAL A 253 -17.81 -39.47 14.47
N THR A 254 -18.78 -40.26 14.00
CA THR A 254 -18.60 -41.16 12.85
C THR A 254 -19.63 -40.86 11.75
N THR A 255 -19.19 -40.61 10.51
CA THR A 255 -20.07 -40.36 9.36
C THR A 255 -19.52 -41.06 8.11
N LEU A 256 -20.39 -41.57 7.23
CA LEU A 256 -19.95 -42.13 5.95
C LEU A 256 -19.70 -41.05 4.89
N GLY A 257 -20.39 -39.92 4.99
CA GLY A 257 -20.32 -38.74 4.14
C GLY A 257 -19.54 -37.59 4.77
N GLN A 258 -20.01 -36.34 4.63
CA GLN A 258 -19.30 -35.15 5.12
C GLN A 258 -19.59 -34.86 6.60
N THR A 259 -18.61 -34.25 7.27
CA THR A 259 -18.81 -33.53 8.54
C THR A 259 -18.52 -32.05 8.32
N GLU A 260 -19.52 -31.19 8.53
CA GLU A 260 -19.47 -29.76 8.23
C GLU A 260 -19.73 -28.92 9.49
N VAL A 261 -18.93 -27.88 9.69
CA VAL A 261 -19.13 -26.85 10.71
C VAL A 261 -19.09 -25.48 10.03
N LEU A 262 -20.24 -24.81 9.97
CA LEU A 262 -20.45 -23.61 9.14
C LEU A 262 -20.91 -22.43 10.00
N ALA A 263 -20.24 -21.28 9.91
CA ALA A 263 -20.66 -20.05 10.56
C ALA A 263 -20.75 -18.91 9.53
N ASN A 264 -21.95 -18.33 9.34
CA ASN A 264 -22.16 -17.25 8.37
C ASN A 264 -22.79 -16.01 9.02
N SER A 265 -22.21 -14.84 8.81
CA SER A 265 -22.73 -13.58 9.34
C SER A 265 -22.86 -12.53 8.25
N THR A 266 -24.00 -11.85 8.18
CA THR A 266 -24.18 -10.65 7.35
C THR A 266 -24.66 -9.51 8.22
N GLN A 267 -23.90 -8.42 8.26
CA GLN A 267 -24.27 -7.19 8.94
C GLN A 267 -24.32 -6.06 7.92
N GLN A 268 -25.44 -5.33 7.88
CA GLN A 268 -25.58 -4.18 7.01
C GLN A 268 -26.21 -3.01 7.77
N GLY A 269 -25.56 -1.85 7.72
CA GLY A 269 -26.11 -0.60 8.24
C GLY A 269 -26.22 0.44 7.13
N THR A 270 -27.41 1.01 6.95
CA THR A 270 -27.68 2.03 5.94
C THR A 270 -28.32 3.25 6.58
N ALA A 271 -27.72 4.43 6.43
CA ALA A 271 -28.29 5.69 6.92
C ALA A 271 -28.32 6.73 5.80
N VAL A 272 -29.48 7.37 5.61
CA VAL A 272 -29.71 8.46 4.66
C VAL A 272 -30.27 9.67 5.40
N LEU A 273 -29.45 10.72 5.49
CA LEU A 273 -29.72 11.92 6.27
C LEU A 273 -29.75 13.15 5.38
N LEU A 274 -30.83 13.93 5.42
CA LEU A 274 -30.89 15.24 4.78
C LEU A 274 -31.46 16.29 5.74
N SER A 275 -30.75 17.40 5.89
CA SER A 275 -31.23 18.59 6.59
C SER A 275 -31.34 19.79 5.64
N VAL A 276 -32.46 20.52 5.72
CA VAL A 276 -32.73 21.71 4.90
C VAL A 276 -33.21 22.86 5.78
N ALA A 277 -32.56 24.02 5.69
CA ALA A 277 -32.96 25.23 6.42
C ALA A 277 -33.07 26.46 5.49
N GLY A 278 -34.16 27.23 5.62
CA GLY A 278 -34.42 28.44 4.81
C GLY A 278 -34.81 29.66 5.65
N GLY A 279 -34.11 30.79 5.53
CA GLY A 279 -34.48 31.99 6.30
C GLY A 279 -33.61 33.25 6.21
N GLY A 280 -33.76 34.19 7.15
CA GLY A 280 -32.86 35.36 7.30
C GLY A 280 -31.51 34.98 7.94
N VAL A 281 -31.51 33.99 8.83
CA VAL A 281 -30.35 33.25 9.33
C VAL A 281 -30.72 31.76 9.21
N ALA A 282 -29.89 30.93 8.58
CA ALA A 282 -30.19 29.52 8.32
C ALA A 282 -29.01 28.61 8.71
N ALA A 283 -29.28 27.50 9.40
CA ALA A 283 -28.29 26.48 9.73
C ALA A 283 -28.85 25.07 9.45
N ALA A 284 -28.10 24.22 8.75
CA ALA A 284 -28.49 22.83 8.46
C ALA A 284 -27.33 21.87 8.80
N GLY A 285 -27.59 20.80 9.55
CA GLY A 285 -26.57 19.84 10.00
C GLY A 285 -27.03 18.39 9.95
N THR A 286 -26.17 17.46 9.50
CA THR A 286 -26.40 16.02 9.63
C THR A 286 -25.20 15.29 10.22
N VAL A 287 -25.43 14.29 11.08
CA VAL A 287 -24.40 13.38 11.61
C VAL A 287 -24.92 11.94 11.55
N GLY A 288 -24.25 11.05 10.82
CA GLY A 288 -24.62 9.62 10.74
C GLY A 288 -23.49 8.72 11.19
N ALA A 289 -23.76 7.77 12.08
CA ALA A 289 -22.77 6.81 12.54
C ALA A 289 -23.30 5.38 12.40
N VAL A 290 -22.54 4.52 11.73
CA VAL A 290 -22.81 3.08 11.65
C VAL A 290 -21.60 2.33 12.17
N SER A 291 -21.82 1.48 13.18
CA SER A 291 -20.81 0.56 13.72
C SER A 291 -21.28 -0.87 13.54
N LEU A 292 -20.44 -1.69 12.89
CA LEU A 292 -20.66 -3.11 12.66
C LEU A 292 -19.56 -3.88 13.38
N SER A 293 -19.92 -4.57 14.47
CA SER A 293 -19.02 -5.38 15.27
C SER A 293 -19.47 -6.83 15.42
N GLY A 294 -18.49 -7.71 15.63
CA GLY A 294 -18.74 -9.05 16.16
C GLY A 294 -17.99 -10.17 15.47
N ASP A 295 -18.07 -11.33 16.12
CA ASP A 295 -17.28 -12.52 15.80
C ASP A 295 -18.09 -13.56 15.01
N THR A 296 -17.48 -14.16 14.00
CA THR A 296 -18.02 -15.29 13.24
C THR A 296 -17.04 -16.44 13.32
N VAL A 297 -17.41 -17.50 14.04
CA VAL A 297 -16.47 -18.57 14.42
C VAL A 297 -17.03 -19.94 14.06
N ALA A 298 -16.26 -20.71 13.31
CA ALA A 298 -16.50 -22.13 13.03
C ALA A 298 -15.33 -22.97 13.57
N GLY A 299 -15.59 -23.98 14.38
CA GLY A 299 -14.52 -24.71 15.07
C GLY A 299 -14.77 -26.19 15.32
N ILE A 300 -13.73 -27.00 15.18
CA ILE A 300 -13.63 -28.36 15.75
C ILE A 300 -12.54 -28.34 16.81
N GLU A 301 -12.87 -28.71 18.04
CA GLU A 301 -11.98 -28.59 19.19
C GLU A 301 -11.93 -29.91 19.99
N ASP A 302 -10.74 -30.40 20.33
CA ASP A 302 -10.56 -31.56 21.23
C ASP A 302 -11.45 -32.77 20.86
N SER A 303 -11.66 -33.04 19.56
CA SER A 303 -12.64 -34.02 19.06
C SER A 303 -12.02 -35.09 18.17
N THR A 304 -12.66 -36.26 18.12
CA THR A 304 -12.35 -37.36 17.18
C THR A 304 -13.42 -37.42 16.10
N VAL A 305 -13.04 -37.24 14.83
CA VAL A 305 -13.96 -37.25 13.69
C VAL A 305 -13.52 -38.29 12.67
N GLU A 306 -14.34 -39.32 12.44
CA GLU A 306 -14.21 -40.26 11.33
C GLU A 306 -15.28 -39.95 10.28
N ALA A 307 -14.87 -39.49 9.09
CA ALA A 307 -15.78 -38.97 8.06
C ALA A 307 -15.30 -39.28 6.63
N GLY A 308 -16.22 -39.22 5.66
CA GLY A 308 -15.91 -39.21 4.23
C GLY A 308 -15.18 -37.92 3.76
N GLY A 309 -15.32 -36.82 4.50
CA GLY A 309 -14.58 -35.56 4.38
C GLY A 309 -14.95 -34.60 5.51
N VAL A 310 -14.20 -33.51 5.67
CA VAL A 310 -14.44 -32.50 6.73
C VAL A 310 -14.36 -31.09 6.15
N THR A 311 -15.32 -30.23 6.49
CA THR A 311 -15.33 -28.80 6.13
C THR A 311 -15.59 -27.96 7.38
N VAL A 312 -14.73 -26.97 7.62
CA VAL A 312 -14.94 -25.92 8.62
C VAL A 312 -14.89 -24.58 7.89
N ASP A 313 -16.00 -23.86 7.88
CA ASP A 313 -16.16 -22.63 7.09
C ASP A 313 -16.72 -21.50 7.96
N ALA A 314 -16.03 -20.37 8.01
CA ALA A 314 -16.48 -19.16 8.65
C ALA A 314 -16.49 -18.01 7.65
N ALA A 315 -17.65 -17.41 7.39
CA ALA A 315 -17.82 -16.32 6.43
C ALA A 315 -18.51 -15.11 7.09
N SER A 316 -17.93 -13.92 6.95
CA SER A 316 -18.56 -12.68 7.40
C SER A 316 -18.61 -11.62 6.31
N GLN A 317 -19.77 -10.97 6.20
CA GLN A 317 -19.99 -9.85 5.30
C GLN A 317 -20.47 -8.63 6.09
N ARG A 318 -19.78 -7.50 5.97
CA ARG A 318 -20.09 -6.24 6.66
C ARG A 318 -20.21 -5.11 5.65
N ILE A 319 -21.39 -4.49 5.56
CA ILE A 319 -21.69 -3.46 4.57
C ILE A 319 -22.21 -2.20 5.25
N ILE A 320 -21.52 -1.08 5.07
CA ILE A 320 -21.95 0.24 5.53
C ILE A 320 -22.31 1.11 4.33
N ASN A 321 -23.51 1.69 4.34
CA ASN A 321 -23.94 2.70 3.37
C ASN A 321 -24.36 3.98 4.10
N LEU A 322 -23.50 5.00 4.07
CA LEU A 322 -23.75 6.29 4.72
C LEU A 322 -23.97 7.37 3.68
N HIS A 323 -25.10 8.06 3.76
CA HIS A 323 -25.42 9.22 2.93
C HIS A 323 -25.85 10.36 3.84
N SER A 324 -25.12 11.47 3.84
CA SER A 324 -25.42 12.61 4.70
C SER A 324 -25.35 13.93 3.95
N GLY A 325 -26.34 14.80 4.17
CA GLY A 325 -26.57 16.00 3.37
C GLY A 325 -27.08 17.19 4.18
N GLY A 326 -26.42 18.34 4.08
CA GLY A 326 -26.88 19.60 4.69
C GLY A 326 -27.07 20.72 3.67
N ILE A 327 -28.24 21.36 3.65
CA ILE A 327 -28.55 22.49 2.75
C ILE A 327 -29.10 23.68 3.54
N ALA A 328 -28.41 24.82 3.50
CA ALA A 328 -28.86 26.05 4.17
C ALA A 328 -28.93 27.25 3.21
N VAL A 329 -30.09 27.92 3.15
CA VAL A 329 -30.33 29.11 2.31
C VAL A 329 -30.80 30.29 3.17
N GLY A 330 -30.04 31.39 3.23
CA GLY A 330 -30.52 32.55 3.98
C GLY A 330 -29.74 33.87 3.95
N GLY A 331 -30.04 34.82 4.83
CA GLY A 331 -29.25 36.06 4.97
C GLY A 331 -27.84 35.77 5.47
N VAL A 332 -27.69 35.00 6.54
CA VAL A 332 -26.46 34.30 6.96
C VAL A 332 -26.75 32.80 6.88
N ALA A 333 -25.87 31.97 6.29
CA ALA A 333 -26.16 30.54 6.08
C ALA A 333 -24.99 29.61 6.48
N GLY A 334 -25.28 28.53 7.22
CA GLY A 334 -24.32 27.51 7.64
C GLY A 334 -24.81 26.09 7.31
N ALA A 335 -24.00 25.27 6.64
CA ALA A 335 -24.33 23.87 6.35
C ALA A 335 -23.22 22.92 6.83
N GLY A 336 -23.60 21.79 7.40
CA GLY A 336 -22.68 20.78 7.92
C GLY A 336 -23.17 19.36 7.63
N ALA A 337 -22.26 18.46 7.26
CA ALA A 337 -22.54 17.04 7.14
C ALA A 337 -21.36 16.23 7.69
N ALA A 338 -21.63 15.21 8.51
CA ALA A 338 -20.62 14.35 9.08
C ALA A 338 -21.07 12.88 9.06
N SER A 339 -20.12 11.97 8.87
CA SER A 339 -20.39 10.53 8.85
C SER A 339 -19.26 9.71 9.46
N VAL A 340 -19.61 8.63 10.14
CA VAL A 340 -18.67 7.70 10.78
C VAL A 340 -19.07 6.26 10.44
N GLY A 341 -18.18 5.52 9.77
CA GLY A 341 -18.33 4.10 9.49
C GLY A 341 -17.28 3.29 10.24
N LEU A 342 -17.69 2.38 11.12
CA LEU A 342 -16.79 1.52 11.89
C LEU A 342 -17.09 0.06 11.59
N ILE A 343 -16.06 -0.68 11.19
CA ILE A 343 -16.09 -2.12 11.03
C ILE A 343 -15.02 -2.71 11.94
N ASP A 344 -15.43 -3.54 12.90
CA ASP A 344 -14.51 -4.29 13.77
C ASP A 344 -14.97 -5.73 13.93
N GLY A 345 -14.18 -6.71 13.48
CA GLY A 345 -14.55 -8.07 13.86
C GLY A 345 -13.64 -9.19 13.41
N THR A 346 -13.93 -10.35 13.97
CA THR A 346 -13.16 -11.58 13.81
C THR A 346 -13.94 -12.57 12.97
N THR A 347 -13.31 -13.16 11.96
CA THR A 347 -13.78 -14.35 11.25
C THR A 347 -12.76 -15.45 11.48
N ALA A 348 -13.14 -16.55 12.12
CA ALA A 348 -12.22 -17.61 12.49
C ALA A 348 -12.76 -19.00 12.15
N ALA A 349 -11.98 -19.77 11.39
CA ALA A 349 -12.22 -21.19 11.13
C ALA A 349 -11.07 -22.02 11.69
N TYR A 350 -11.36 -23.05 12.50
CA TYR A 350 -10.27 -23.85 13.08
C TYR A 350 -10.58 -25.33 13.32
N ILE A 351 -9.51 -26.14 13.30
CA ILE A 351 -9.46 -27.48 13.88
C ILE A 351 -8.31 -27.48 14.90
N ARG A 352 -8.59 -27.65 16.18
CA ARG A 352 -7.57 -27.51 17.25
C ARG A 352 -7.66 -28.61 18.30
N GLY A 353 -6.51 -29.12 18.72
CA GLY A 353 -6.35 -29.82 19.99
C GLY A 353 -5.87 -28.90 21.11
N ALA A 354 -6.76 -28.32 21.91
CA ALA A 354 -6.42 -27.38 22.97
C ALA A 354 -5.93 -28.10 24.24
N SER A 355 -6.64 -29.14 24.66
CA SER A 355 -6.31 -29.96 25.83
C SER A 355 -5.77 -31.33 25.44
N GLU A 356 -6.35 -31.91 24.38
CA GLU A 356 -5.97 -33.20 23.81
C GLU A 356 -5.73 -33.04 22.30
N GLN A 357 -4.92 -33.91 21.70
CA GLN A 357 -4.69 -33.84 20.25
C GLN A 357 -6.00 -34.18 19.50
N ALA A 358 -6.49 -33.28 18.67
CA ALA A 358 -7.65 -33.54 17.82
C ALA A 358 -7.30 -34.60 16.76
N GLU A 359 -8.25 -35.46 16.39
CA GLU A 359 -8.01 -36.56 15.44
C GLU A 359 -9.06 -36.56 14.33
N ILE A 360 -8.60 -36.35 13.09
CA ILE A 360 -9.43 -36.38 11.88
C ILE A 360 -9.04 -37.60 11.04
N ARG A 361 -9.99 -38.53 10.89
CA ARG A 361 -9.84 -39.76 10.11
C ARG A 361 -10.73 -39.68 8.86
N THR A 362 -10.12 -39.52 7.69
CA THR A 362 -10.89 -39.41 6.44
C THR A 362 -10.11 -39.87 5.20
N ALA A 363 -10.81 -40.42 4.22
CA ALA A 363 -10.29 -40.67 2.88
C ALA A 363 -10.44 -39.47 1.93
N GLY A 364 -11.32 -38.51 2.25
CA GLY A 364 -11.64 -37.36 1.41
C GLY A 364 -10.84 -36.12 1.77
N ALA A 365 -11.33 -34.96 1.31
CA ALA A 365 -10.69 -33.66 1.54
C ALA A 365 -11.04 -33.10 2.92
N VAL A 366 -10.11 -32.31 3.47
CA VAL A 366 -10.33 -31.46 4.65
C VAL A 366 -10.13 -30.00 4.23
N THR A 367 -11.11 -29.15 4.53
CA THR A 367 -11.07 -27.71 4.25
C THR A 367 -11.33 -26.92 5.54
N VAL A 368 -10.53 -25.87 5.75
CA VAL A 368 -10.67 -24.89 6.84
C VAL A 368 -10.57 -23.51 6.21
N ASP A 369 -11.72 -22.88 5.99
CA ASP A 369 -11.82 -21.63 5.23
C ASP A 369 -12.40 -20.51 6.11
N ALA A 370 -11.73 -19.36 6.15
CA ALA A 370 -12.19 -18.13 6.79
C ALA A 370 -12.25 -17.00 5.76
N ASP A 371 -13.43 -16.41 5.55
CA ASP A 371 -13.69 -15.39 4.53
C ASP A 371 -14.32 -14.11 5.14
N THR A 372 -13.71 -12.96 4.90
CA THR A 372 -14.22 -11.66 5.35
C THR A 372 -14.39 -10.70 4.17
N ASP A 373 -15.61 -10.21 3.92
CA ASP A 373 -15.94 -9.16 2.95
C ASP A 373 -16.41 -7.89 3.69
N SER A 374 -15.62 -6.83 3.64
CA SER A 374 -15.94 -5.54 4.26
C SER A 374 -16.12 -4.47 3.19
N ARG A 375 -17.29 -3.82 3.19
CA ARG A 375 -17.63 -2.76 2.22
C ARG A 375 -18.12 -1.52 2.92
N ILE A 376 -17.56 -0.37 2.57
CA ILE A 376 -18.04 0.93 3.02
C ILE A 376 -18.29 1.81 1.80
N PHE A 377 -19.51 2.30 1.68
CA PHE A 377 -19.88 3.38 0.79
C PHE A 377 -20.31 4.58 1.63
N ASN A 378 -19.61 5.70 1.50
CA ASN A 378 -19.86 6.89 2.29
C ASN A 378 -19.91 8.15 1.42
N ASN A 379 -21.05 8.83 1.40
CA ASN A 379 -21.27 10.08 0.69
C ASN A 379 -21.73 11.16 1.67
N THR A 380 -20.93 12.20 1.83
CA THR A 380 -21.19 13.30 2.77
C THR A 380 -21.07 14.64 2.04
N ALA A 381 -22.15 15.44 2.00
CA ALA A 381 -22.16 16.70 1.29
C ALA A 381 -22.85 17.84 2.06
N ALA A 382 -22.30 19.05 1.97
CA ALA A 382 -22.89 20.25 2.58
C ALA A 382 -22.89 21.44 1.61
N LEU A 383 -24.03 22.13 1.50
CA LEU A 383 -24.24 23.29 0.63
C LEU A 383 -24.86 24.47 1.41
N GLY A 384 -24.16 25.60 1.43
CA GLY A 384 -24.63 26.85 2.03
C GLY A 384 -24.77 27.95 0.99
N ALA A 385 -25.88 28.71 1.02
CA ALA A 385 -26.08 29.90 0.19
C ALA A 385 -26.65 31.07 1.00
N GLY A 386 -25.99 32.23 1.01
CA GLY A 386 -26.57 33.38 1.69
C GLY A 386 -26.18 34.80 1.28
N ALA A 387 -26.91 35.78 1.82
CA ALA A 387 -26.76 37.18 1.46
C ALA A 387 -25.53 37.85 2.12
N SER A 388 -25.09 37.40 3.29
CA SER A 388 -24.01 37.95 4.13
C SER A 388 -23.41 36.83 4.99
N GLY A 389 -22.21 36.34 4.67
CA GLY A 389 -21.49 35.31 5.43
C GLY A 389 -22.05 33.90 5.23
N THR A 390 -21.24 32.97 4.73
CA THR A 390 -21.68 31.59 4.47
C THR A 390 -20.58 30.56 4.74
N VAL A 391 -20.91 29.47 5.44
CA VAL A 391 -19.98 28.36 5.74
C VAL A 391 -20.63 27.03 5.37
N ALA A 392 -19.91 26.14 4.69
CA ALA A 392 -20.32 24.77 4.41
C ALA A 392 -19.18 23.79 4.68
N GLY A 393 -19.44 22.72 5.44
CA GLY A 393 -18.43 21.74 5.86
C GLY A 393 -18.91 20.29 5.75
N SER A 394 -18.07 19.40 5.24
CA SER A 394 -18.34 17.95 5.18
C SER A 394 -17.18 17.12 5.76
N ALA A 395 -17.44 16.09 6.56
CA ALA A 395 -16.41 15.18 7.04
C ALA A 395 -16.86 13.71 7.05
N ALA A 396 -16.02 12.79 6.57
CA ALA A 396 -16.24 11.35 6.73
C ALA A 396 -15.04 10.68 7.39
N VAL A 397 -15.30 9.81 8.36
CA VAL A 397 -14.29 8.97 9.02
C VAL A 397 -14.72 7.52 8.89
N ASN A 398 -13.84 6.68 8.33
CA ASN A 398 -14.10 5.26 8.21
C ASN A 398 -12.93 4.46 8.79
N ILE A 399 -13.23 3.48 9.63
CA ILE A 399 -12.25 2.63 10.29
C ILE A 399 -12.64 1.18 10.05
N ILE A 400 -11.68 0.38 9.62
CA ILE A 400 -11.84 -1.06 9.39
C ILE A 400 -10.72 -1.78 10.14
N THR A 401 -11.10 -2.68 11.05
CA THR A 401 -10.19 -3.55 11.80
C THR A 401 -10.71 -4.99 11.76
N ASN A 402 -10.14 -5.82 10.89
CA ASN A 402 -10.58 -7.21 10.73
C ASN A 402 -9.49 -8.21 11.13
N ASP A 403 -9.90 -9.31 11.74
CA ASP A 403 -9.08 -10.51 11.91
C ASP A 403 -9.71 -11.65 11.11
N THR A 404 -9.00 -12.20 10.13
CA THR A 404 -9.43 -13.37 9.34
C THR A 404 -8.45 -14.52 9.55
N LEU A 405 -8.88 -15.55 10.28
CA LEU A 405 -8.00 -16.58 10.83
C LEU A 405 -8.47 -17.99 10.41
N ALA A 406 -7.61 -18.73 9.71
CA ALA A 406 -7.84 -20.14 9.39
C ALA A 406 -6.70 -20.99 9.98
N GLU A 407 -7.03 -21.98 10.82
CA GLU A 407 -6.00 -22.71 11.57
C GLU A 407 -6.29 -24.22 11.71
N VAL A 408 -5.24 -25.02 11.54
CA VAL A 408 -5.20 -26.41 12.01
C VAL A 408 -4.06 -26.54 13.02
N ASP A 409 -4.38 -26.84 14.26
CA ASP A 409 -3.43 -26.82 15.37
C ASP A 409 -3.51 -28.12 16.20
N ASN A 410 -2.35 -28.64 16.63
CA ASN A 410 -2.21 -29.87 17.41
C ASN A 410 -3.18 -30.99 16.96
N THR A 411 -3.18 -31.27 15.65
CA THR A 411 -4.15 -32.18 15.00
C THR A 411 -3.44 -33.34 14.30
N ARG A 412 -4.06 -34.51 14.35
CA ARG A 412 -3.64 -35.69 13.59
C ARG A 412 -4.62 -35.95 12.43
N LEU A 413 -4.16 -35.79 11.19
CA LEU A 413 -4.95 -36.03 9.97
C LEU A 413 -4.45 -37.26 9.20
N HIS A 414 -5.30 -38.28 9.06
CA HIS A 414 -4.96 -39.53 8.36
C HIS A 414 -6.19 -40.34 7.91
N ASN A 415 -5.98 -41.53 7.34
CA ASN A 415 -7.04 -42.50 7.03
C ASN A 415 -6.67 -43.89 7.59
N GLY A 416 -6.98 -44.14 8.87
CA GLY A 416 -6.58 -45.39 9.54
C GLY A 416 -5.05 -45.49 9.73
N SER A 417 -4.53 -46.71 9.92
CA SER A 417 -3.14 -46.89 10.41
C SER A 417 -2.05 -46.42 9.43
N ASN A 418 -2.31 -46.50 8.12
CA ASN A 418 -1.35 -46.17 7.05
C ASN A 418 -1.98 -45.41 5.87
N GLY A 419 -3.27 -45.10 5.91
CA GLY A 419 -3.92 -44.36 4.83
C GLY A 419 -3.77 -42.86 5.00
N ALA A 420 -4.00 -42.14 3.92
CA ALA A 420 -3.91 -40.70 3.84
C ALA A 420 -5.27 -40.11 3.44
N ALA A 421 -5.54 -38.88 3.86
CA ALA A 421 -6.64 -38.08 3.34
C ALA A 421 -6.40 -37.70 1.86
N GLN A 422 -7.41 -37.21 1.18
CA GLN A 422 -7.27 -36.72 -0.21
C GLN A 422 -6.40 -35.46 -0.24
N SER A 423 -6.75 -34.44 0.54
CA SER A 423 -6.04 -33.14 0.60
C SER A 423 -6.38 -32.41 1.89
N LEU A 424 -5.58 -31.40 2.21
CA LEU A 424 -5.86 -30.41 3.26
C LEU A 424 -5.77 -29.02 2.63
N ARG A 425 -6.79 -28.18 2.82
CA ARG A 425 -6.76 -26.75 2.49
C ARG A 425 -7.04 -25.95 3.76
N ILE A 426 -6.20 -24.96 4.02
CA ILE A 426 -6.38 -23.96 5.07
C ILE A 426 -6.30 -22.61 4.38
N ASN A 427 -7.39 -21.86 4.35
CA ASN A 427 -7.47 -20.61 3.60
C ASN A 427 -8.05 -19.49 4.45
N ALA A 428 -7.34 -18.37 4.53
CA ALA A 428 -7.85 -17.13 5.09
C ALA A 428 -7.91 -16.08 3.97
N THR A 429 -9.09 -15.52 3.72
CA THR A 429 -9.32 -14.57 2.63
C THR A 429 -10.04 -13.33 3.13
N GLU A 430 -9.47 -12.16 2.85
CA GLU A 430 -10.09 -10.88 3.18
C GLU A 430 -10.21 -9.99 1.94
N SER A 431 -11.40 -9.43 1.74
CA SER A 431 -11.64 -8.37 0.77
C SER A 431 -12.19 -7.13 1.46
N VAL A 432 -11.53 -6.00 1.23
CA VAL A 432 -11.94 -4.70 1.74
C VAL A 432 -12.16 -3.76 0.57
N ARG A 433 -13.37 -3.20 0.49
CA ARG A 433 -13.72 -2.16 -0.48
C ARG A 433 -14.24 -0.91 0.23
N VAL A 434 -13.61 0.23 -0.03
CA VAL A 434 -14.04 1.51 0.52
C VAL A 434 -14.20 2.54 -0.58
N ASP A 435 -15.36 3.17 -0.65
CA ASP A 435 -15.68 4.23 -1.60
C ASP A 435 -16.22 5.43 -0.80
N ASN A 436 -15.37 6.45 -0.61
CA ASN A 436 -15.68 7.64 0.19
C ASN A 436 -15.74 8.90 -0.67
N PHE A 437 -16.79 9.70 -0.48
CA PHE A 437 -16.98 11.00 -1.10
C PHE A 437 -17.35 12.05 -0.05
N ALA A 438 -16.60 13.15 -0.01
CA ALA A 438 -16.91 14.31 0.83
C ALA A 438 -16.89 15.62 0.02
N GLY A 439 -17.94 16.43 0.17
CA GLY A 439 -18.14 17.67 -0.58
C GLY A 439 -18.64 18.86 0.26
N GLY A 440 -17.92 19.99 0.26
CA GLY A 440 -18.33 21.22 0.96
C GLY A 440 -18.42 22.42 0.02
N GLY A 441 -19.61 23.03 -0.13
CA GLY A 441 -19.88 24.13 -1.07
C GLY A 441 -20.54 25.35 -0.43
N ALA A 442 -19.95 26.55 -0.54
CA ALA A 442 -20.52 27.79 0.04
C ALA A 442 -20.66 28.95 -0.97
N LEU A 443 -21.79 29.65 -0.97
CA LEU A 443 -22.07 30.80 -1.85
C LEU A 443 -22.52 32.03 -1.03
N SER A 444 -21.88 33.21 -1.19
CA SER A 444 -22.26 34.45 -0.48
C SER A 444 -22.36 35.70 -1.39
N LEU A 445 -23.44 36.51 -1.24
CA LEU A 445 -23.72 37.69 -2.08
C LEU A 445 -23.09 39.02 -1.59
N ASN A 446 -22.81 39.21 -0.30
CA ASN A 446 -22.26 40.47 0.22
C ASN A 446 -20.98 40.33 1.08
N ASP A 447 -20.60 39.13 1.52
CA ASP A 447 -19.49 38.93 2.48
C ASP A 447 -18.64 37.65 2.17
N LEU A 448 -18.06 37.02 3.19
CA LEU A 448 -17.19 35.83 3.14
C LEU A 448 -17.98 34.54 2.88
N ALA A 449 -17.49 33.68 1.97
CA ALA A 449 -17.92 32.30 1.78
C ALA A 449 -16.77 31.32 2.10
N VAL A 450 -17.03 30.28 2.91
CA VAL A 450 -16.05 29.24 3.29
C VAL A 450 -16.63 27.84 3.03
N GLY A 451 -15.95 27.04 2.21
CA GLY A 451 -16.26 25.63 1.95
C GLY A 451 -15.12 24.75 2.43
N ALA A 452 -15.41 23.71 3.22
CA ALA A 452 -14.42 22.80 3.78
C ALA A 452 -14.84 21.33 3.64
N SER A 453 -13.89 20.42 3.39
CA SER A 453 -14.14 18.98 3.34
C SER A 453 -12.97 18.14 3.89
N ALA A 454 -13.28 17.03 4.57
CA ALA A 454 -12.31 16.09 5.11
C ALA A 454 -12.73 14.61 4.91
N ASN A 455 -11.80 13.75 4.53
CA ASN A 455 -11.99 12.28 4.55
C ASN A 455 -10.85 11.60 5.32
N VAL A 456 -11.17 10.66 6.19
CA VAL A 456 -10.20 9.80 6.88
C VAL A 456 -10.59 8.35 6.68
N LEU A 457 -9.64 7.52 6.26
CA LEU A 457 -9.77 6.06 6.22
C LEU A 457 -8.62 5.46 7.00
N VAL A 458 -8.94 4.57 7.93
CA VAL A 458 -8.01 3.64 8.53
C VAL A 458 -8.45 2.24 8.15
N ALA A 459 -7.58 1.47 7.51
CA ALA A 459 -7.84 0.06 7.26
C ALA A 459 -6.66 -0.77 7.73
N GLN A 460 -6.89 -1.55 8.78
CA GLN A 460 -5.93 -2.45 9.39
C GLN A 460 -6.56 -3.84 9.45
N GLY A 461 -5.74 -4.88 9.37
CA GLY A 461 -6.27 -6.22 9.48
C GLY A 461 -5.19 -7.28 9.44
N ARG A 462 -5.52 -8.42 10.02
CA ARG A 462 -4.68 -9.60 10.10
C ARG A 462 -5.33 -10.74 9.35
N VAL A 463 -4.64 -11.25 8.33
CA VAL A 463 -5.06 -12.42 7.56
C VAL A 463 -4.06 -13.53 7.80
N GLN A 464 -4.49 -14.60 8.45
CA GLN A 464 -3.59 -15.69 8.83
C GLN A 464 -4.14 -17.06 8.47
N ALA A 465 -3.34 -17.83 7.73
CA ALA A 465 -3.54 -19.26 7.53
C ALA A 465 -2.39 -20.04 8.17
N ALA A 466 -2.69 -20.99 9.05
CA ALA A 466 -1.67 -21.70 9.80
C ALA A 466 -1.93 -23.20 9.95
N LEU A 467 -0.88 -24.00 9.79
CA LEU A 467 -0.83 -25.40 10.20
C LEU A 467 0.21 -25.54 11.33
N ARG A 468 -0.23 -25.74 12.57
CA ARG A 468 0.62 -25.76 13.76
C ARG A 468 0.66 -27.13 14.42
N ASP A 469 1.86 -27.56 14.83
CA ASP A 469 2.11 -28.73 15.69
C ASP A 469 1.34 -30.02 15.30
N SER A 470 1.10 -30.24 14.00
CA SER A 470 0.18 -31.26 13.49
C SER A 470 0.88 -32.40 12.71
N ASP A 471 0.34 -33.62 12.73
CA ASP A 471 0.79 -34.77 11.92
C ASP A 471 -0.20 -35.02 10.77
N VAL A 472 0.15 -34.55 9.58
CA VAL A 472 -0.72 -34.55 8.39
C VAL A 472 -0.23 -35.56 7.35
N ARG A 473 -1.13 -36.45 6.91
CA ARG A 473 -0.90 -37.38 5.79
C ARG A 473 -1.98 -37.21 4.72
N THR A 474 -1.60 -36.70 3.55
CA THR A 474 -2.46 -36.58 2.36
C THR A 474 -1.86 -37.27 1.14
N SER A 475 -2.71 -37.68 0.20
CA SER A 475 -2.30 -38.24 -1.10
C SER A 475 -2.19 -37.16 -2.19
N GLY A 476 -2.98 -36.09 -2.06
CA GLY A 476 -2.98 -34.87 -2.86
C GLY A 476 -2.32 -33.70 -2.13
N ASN A 477 -2.82 -32.48 -2.32
CA ASN A 477 -2.14 -31.27 -1.84
C ASN A 477 -2.37 -31.00 -0.34
N VAL A 478 -1.42 -30.27 0.24
CA VAL A 478 -1.61 -29.46 1.45
C VAL A 478 -1.43 -28.00 1.03
N ASP A 479 -2.49 -27.22 1.09
CA ASP A 479 -2.53 -25.82 0.71
C ASP A 479 -2.77 -24.97 1.97
N VAL A 480 -1.86 -24.04 2.28
CA VAL A 480 -1.98 -23.06 3.37
C VAL A 480 -1.89 -21.67 2.74
N GLU A 481 -3.01 -20.97 2.64
CA GLU A 481 -3.16 -19.76 1.83
C GLU A 481 -3.75 -18.60 2.63
N ALA A 482 -3.06 -17.46 2.64
CA ALA A 482 -3.55 -16.19 3.18
C ALA A 482 -3.61 -15.17 2.04
N ASP A 483 -4.80 -14.63 1.75
CA ASP A 483 -5.04 -13.68 0.65
C ASP A 483 -5.77 -12.44 1.16
N ARG A 484 -5.15 -11.27 0.99
CA ARG A 484 -5.74 -9.97 1.32
C ARG A 484 -5.85 -9.11 0.07
N SER A 485 -7.06 -8.62 -0.21
CA SER A 485 -7.33 -7.63 -1.26
C SER A 485 -7.91 -6.35 -0.65
N LEU A 486 -7.26 -5.22 -0.89
CA LEU A 486 -7.69 -3.92 -0.40
C LEU A 486 -7.85 -2.95 -1.57
N GLN A 487 -9.09 -2.54 -1.81
CA GLN A 487 -9.45 -1.48 -2.75
C GLN A 487 -10.05 -0.30 -1.99
N ALA A 488 -9.36 0.83 -1.99
CA ALA A 488 -9.82 2.04 -1.31
C ALA A 488 -9.84 3.23 -2.27
N GLN A 489 -10.95 3.97 -2.26
CA GLN A 489 -11.16 5.19 -3.01
C GLN A 489 -11.63 6.31 -2.09
N GLN A 490 -10.95 7.45 -2.12
CA GLN A 490 -11.36 8.67 -1.41
C GLN A 490 -11.39 9.86 -2.36
N ILE A 491 -12.54 10.55 -2.44
CA ILE A 491 -12.71 11.78 -3.21
C ILE A 491 -13.17 12.88 -2.26
N THR A 492 -12.40 13.96 -2.16
CA THR A 492 -12.67 15.07 -1.24
C THR A 492 -12.61 16.39 -1.97
N VAL A 493 -13.73 17.13 -2.01
CA VAL A 493 -13.85 18.37 -2.77
C VAL A 493 -14.42 19.51 -1.92
N ALA A 494 -13.81 20.69 -1.97
CA ALA A 494 -14.35 21.89 -1.35
C ALA A 494 -14.36 23.09 -2.30
N GLY A 495 -15.44 23.87 -2.27
CA GLY A 495 -15.62 25.05 -3.11
C GLY A 495 -16.29 26.20 -2.36
N ALA A 496 -15.85 27.44 -2.61
CA ALA A 496 -16.57 28.62 -2.12
C ALA A 496 -16.56 29.78 -3.12
N ALA A 497 -17.69 30.47 -3.25
CA ALA A 497 -17.82 31.69 -4.06
C ALA A 497 -18.45 32.84 -3.25
N GLY A 498 -17.71 33.93 -3.05
CA GLY A 498 -18.17 35.12 -2.31
C GLY A 498 -17.96 36.43 -3.07
N SER A 499 -18.86 37.41 -2.89
CA SER A 499 -18.72 38.73 -3.56
C SER A 499 -17.53 39.56 -3.05
N HIS A 500 -16.98 39.24 -1.88
CA HIS A 500 -15.73 39.79 -1.36
C HIS A 500 -14.65 38.71 -1.17
N PHE A 501 -14.90 37.65 -0.40
CA PHE A 501 -13.91 36.60 -0.11
C PHE A 501 -14.50 35.20 -0.33
N GLY A 502 -13.77 34.32 -1.01
CA GLY A 502 -14.12 32.89 -1.16
C GLY A 502 -12.94 32.00 -0.77
N ILE A 503 -13.15 31.10 0.20
CA ILE A 503 -12.13 30.19 0.74
C ILE A 503 -12.61 28.73 0.59
N GLY A 504 -11.89 27.93 -0.20
CA GLY A 504 -12.12 26.48 -0.32
C GLY A 504 -10.95 25.68 0.27
N GLY A 505 -11.24 24.69 1.13
CA GLY A 505 -10.24 23.83 1.78
C GLY A 505 -10.61 22.35 1.78
N SER A 506 -9.75 21.46 1.28
CA SER A 506 -10.00 20.01 1.27
C SER A 506 -8.81 19.23 1.85
N ALA A 507 -9.03 18.24 2.71
CA ALA A 507 -7.98 17.35 3.22
C ALA A 507 -8.41 15.88 3.19
N ALA A 508 -7.53 14.94 2.88
CA ALA A 508 -7.82 13.53 3.10
C ALA A 508 -6.59 12.73 3.54
N LEU A 509 -6.86 11.74 4.39
CA LEU A 509 -5.89 10.78 4.91
C LEU A 509 -6.38 9.35 4.66
N MET A 510 -5.49 8.53 4.15
CA MET A 510 -5.62 7.08 4.13
C MET A 510 -4.45 6.46 4.87
N LEU A 511 -4.74 5.74 5.95
CA LEU A 511 -3.78 4.94 6.70
C LEU A 511 -4.11 3.46 6.52
N LEU A 512 -3.27 2.77 5.77
CA LEU A 512 -3.40 1.35 5.50
C LEU A 512 -2.30 0.64 6.29
N GLY A 513 -2.69 -0.14 7.29
CA GLY A 513 -1.77 -0.79 8.22
C GLY A 513 -1.35 0.05 9.43
N ASN A 514 -0.54 -0.54 10.33
CA ASN A 514 -0.12 0.03 11.61
C ASN A 514 1.36 0.48 11.56
N GLY A 515 1.60 1.66 11.00
CA GLY A 515 2.95 2.26 10.94
C GLY A 515 3.01 3.67 11.53
N SER A 516 4.23 4.22 11.58
CA SER A 516 4.48 5.57 12.10
C SER A 516 3.89 6.63 11.17
N THR A 517 2.87 7.35 11.65
CA THR A 517 2.35 8.57 10.99
C THR A 517 3.24 9.80 11.17
N SER A 518 4.38 9.65 11.86
CA SER A 518 5.36 10.72 12.11
C SER A 518 6.39 10.81 10.98
N HIS A 519 6.58 12.01 10.44
CA HIS A 519 7.60 12.31 9.44
C HIS A 519 8.39 13.57 9.87
N ASP A 520 9.72 13.48 9.94
CA ASP A 520 10.63 14.57 10.38
C ASP A 520 10.26 15.18 11.76
N GLY A 521 9.86 14.32 12.70
CA GLY A 521 9.55 14.70 14.08
C GLY A 521 8.22 15.44 14.29
N ARG A 522 7.33 15.45 13.28
CA ARG A 522 5.95 15.94 13.38
C ARG A 522 4.97 14.81 13.07
N ASP A 523 4.00 14.61 13.96
CA ASP A 523 2.94 13.61 13.79
C ASP A 523 1.69 14.27 13.19
N ILE A 524 1.09 13.59 12.23
CA ILE A 524 -0.18 14.00 11.63
C ILE A 524 -1.35 13.86 12.58
N LEU A 525 -1.25 12.94 13.53
CA LEU A 525 -2.23 12.79 14.60
C LEU A 525 -2.32 14.06 15.46
N ASP A 526 -1.23 14.80 15.61
CA ASP A 526 -1.24 16.08 16.33
C ASP A 526 -2.07 17.16 15.61
N GLU A 527 -2.17 17.10 14.28
CA GLU A 527 -2.95 18.06 13.49
C GLU A 527 -4.42 17.61 13.38
N LEU A 528 -4.68 16.31 13.21
CA LEU A 528 -6.03 15.72 13.26
C LEU A 528 -6.68 15.87 14.64
N ASN A 529 -5.86 15.94 15.70
CA ASN A 529 -6.26 16.17 17.09
C ASN A 529 -5.72 17.50 17.66
N LYS A 530 -5.65 18.54 16.81
CA LYS A 530 -5.06 19.82 17.18
C LYS A 530 -5.65 20.41 18.46
N ASP A 531 -4.81 20.55 19.49
CA ASP A 531 -5.14 21.12 20.80
C ASP A 531 -6.37 20.47 21.48
N GLY A 532 -6.67 19.20 21.15
CA GLY A 532 -7.85 18.49 21.65
C GLY A 532 -9.18 18.95 21.05
N ASN A 533 -9.15 19.72 19.96
CA ASN A 533 -10.32 20.28 19.28
C ASN A 533 -10.29 20.05 17.74
N GLY A 534 -9.44 19.11 17.30
CA GLY A 534 -9.33 18.69 15.90
C GLY A 534 -10.47 17.76 15.47
N THR A 535 -10.52 17.41 14.19
CA THR A 535 -11.57 16.56 13.58
C THR A 535 -11.76 15.25 14.36
N LEU A 536 -10.67 14.58 14.76
CA LEU A 536 -10.74 13.31 15.46
C LEU A 536 -11.31 13.46 16.88
N ALA A 537 -10.94 14.51 17.61
CA ALA A 537 -11.52 14.81 18.92
C ALA A 537 -13.01 15.17 18.86
N GLN A 538 -13.44 15.88 17.80
CA GLN A 538 -14.86 16.17 17.62
C GLN A 538 -15.67 14.90 17.33
N PHE A 539 -15.13 13.95 16.56
CA PHE A 539 -15.77 12.65 16.33
C PHE A 539 -15.76 11.74 17.56
N GLU A 540 -14.68 11.74 18.34
CA GLU A 540 -14.60 11.05 19.63
C GLU A 540 -15.66 11.58 20.63
N ASP A 541 -15.87 12.90 20.65
CA ASP A 541 -16.89 13.55 21.47
C ASP A 541 -18.32 13.12 21.06
N TYR A 542 -18.59 12.93 19.76
CA TYR A 542 -19.85 12.33 19.29
C TYR A 542 -19.98 10.83 19.65
N GLY A 543 -18.88 10.09 19.59
CA GLY A 543 -18.81 8.67 19.94
C GLY A 543 -19.06 8.39 21.43
N SER A 544 -18.65 9.31 22.31
CA SER A 544 -18.62 9.10 23.77
C SER A 544 -19.70 9.85 24.60
N ASN A 545 -20.39 10.85 24.03
CA ASN A 545 -21.41 11.64 24.74
C ASN A 545 -22.86 11.08 24.68
N ASP A 546 -23.76 11.73 25.42
CA ASP A 546 -25.18 11.40 25.53
C ASP A 546 -25.92 11.47 24.18
N LYS A 547 -26.37 10.31 23.67
CA LYS A 547 -26.93 10.16 22.32
C LYS A 547 -28.28 10.85 22.13
N LEU A 548 -28.94 11.21 23.23
CA LEU A 548 -30.22 11.92 23.24
C LEU A 548 -30.10 13.39 23.72
N GLY A 549 -28.90 13.83 24.13
CA GLY A 549 -28.66 15.13 24.75
C GLY A 549 -28.49 16.31 23.77
N TYR A 550 -28.37 16.05 22.47
CA TYR A 550 -28.05 17.05 21.44
C TYR A 550 -29.21 17.98 21.03
N THR A 551 -30.26 18.09 21.84
CA THR A 551 -31.51 18.79 21.46
C THR A 551 -31.73 20.09 22.25
N LEU A 552 -30.66 20.80 22.60
CA LEU A 552 -30.69 22.05 23.35
C LEU A 552 -30.93 23.27 22.44
N ILE A 553 -31.97 24.06 22.73
CA ILE A 553 -32.29 25.33 22.07
C ILE A 553 -31.85 26.47 22.99
N GLU A 554 -30.95 27.35 22.54
CA GLU A 554 -30.74 28.67 23.16
C GLU A 554 -31.41 29.75 22.32
N TYR A 555 -32.32 30.52 22.93
CA TYR A 555 -32.97 31.63 22.23
C TYR A 555 -33.32 32.79 23.18
N GLU A 556 -33.12 34.02 22.72
CA GLU A 556 -33.39 35.25 23.49
C GLU A 556 -34.88 35.62 23.44
N ASP A 557 -35.65 35.38 24.50
CA ASP A 557 -37.09 35.69 24.59
C ASP A 557 -37.36 37.13 24.08
N PRO A 558 -38.17 37.33 23.01
CA PRO A 558 -38.29 38.63 22.36
C PRO A 558 -39.09 39.62 23.18
N VAL A 559 -39.72 39.18 24.27
CA VAL A 559 -40.46 40.02 25.22
C VAL A 559 -39.56 40.47 26.37
N THR A 560 -38.60 39.64 26.80
CA THR A 560 -37.78 39.91 27.99
C THR A 560 -36.30 40.19 27.70
N GLY A 561 -35.78 39.83 26.51
CA GLY A 561 -34.36 39.94 26.16
C GLY A 561 -33.46 38.94 26.91
N GLU A 562 -34.04 37.86 27.44
CA GLU A 562 -33.33 36.85 28.24
C GLU A 562 -33.04 35.61 27.40
N ILE A 563 -31.82 35.08 27.47
CA ILE A 563 -31.45 33.82 26.82
C ILE A 563 -32.14 32.68 27.57
N VAL A 564 -33.12 32.05 26.93
CA VAL A 564 -33.84 30.89 27.43
C VAL A 564 -33.27 29.64 26.77
N THR A 565 -32.74 28.73 27.60
CA THR A 565 -32.32 27.39 27.17
C THR A 565 -33.49 26.42 27.34
N ARG A 566 -33.93 25.76 26.27
CA ARG A 566 -35.00 24.75 26.29
C ARG A 566 -34.55 23.49 25.57
N ASP A 567 -34.67 22.35 26.25
CA ASP A 567 -34.54 21.04 25.62
C ASP A 567 -35.80 20.76 24.77
N ALA A 568 -35.62 20.42 23.49
CA ALA A 568 -36.76 20.06 22.64
C ALA A 568 -37.36 18.68 22.98
N LEU A 569 -36.71 17.92 23.88
CA LEU A 569 -37.15 16.63 24.40
C LEU A 569 -37.60 16.67 25.88
N ASP A 570 -37.89 17.88 26.43
CA ASP A 570 -38.27 18.10 27.83
C ASP A 570 -39.49 17.24 28.26
N GLY A 571 -39.20 16.05 28.79
CA GLY A 571 -40.18 15.00 29.07
C GLY A 571 -39.61 13.64 29.52
N GLY A 572 -38.32 13.36 29.29
CA GLY A 572 -37.67 12.11 29.70
C GLY A 572 -38.22 10.89 28.95
N VAL A 573 -37.65 10.61 27.77
CA VAL A 573 -38.05 9.46 26.93
C VAL A 573 -37.61 8.12 27.54
N LEU A 574 -36.53 8.12 28.33
CA LEU A 574 -35.95 6.97 29.04
C LEU A 574 -35.59 7.39 30.48
N GLY A 575 -35.56 6.44 31.43
CA GLY A 575 -35.00 6.69 32.77
C GLY A 575 -33.47 6.84 32.75
N ASN A 576 -32.87 7.46 33.77
CA ASN A 576 -31.41 7.70 33.83
C ASN A 576 -30.58 6.42 33.67
N ASP A 577 -31.03 5.29 34.26
CA ASP A 577 -30.33 4.00 34.17
C ASP A 577 -30.45 3.40 32.76
N GLU A 578 -31.60 3.57 32.11
CA GLU A 578 -31.86 3.11 30.73
C GLU A 578 -31.08 3.96 29.71
N GLN A 579 -30.98 5.27 29.95
CA GLN A 579 -30.17 6.19 29.15
C GLN A 579 -28.68 5.91 29.31
N ALA A 580 -28.21 5.60 30.52
CA ALA A 580 -26.82 5.20 30.77
C ALA A 580 -26.48 3.89 30.04
N SER A 581 -27.34 2.88 30.13
CA SER A 581 -27.15 1.59 29.43
C SER A 581 -27.21 1.73 27.91
N LEU A 582 -28.08 2.60 27.37
CA LEU A 582 -28.14 2.91 25.94
C LEU A 582 -26.86 3.64 25.48
N ASN A 583 -26.41 4.64 26.24
CA ASN A 583 -25.20 5.41 25.92
C ASN A 583 -23.95 4.53 25.96
N GLU A 584 -23.87 3.59 26.90
CA GLU A 584 -22.81 2.58 26.94
C GLU A 584 -22.88 1.65 25.71
N SER A 585 -24.07 1.12 25.40
CA SER A 585 -24.28 0.19 24.26
C SER A 585 -24.16 0.84 22.88
N ALA A 586 -24.21 2.18 22.80
CA ALA A 586 -24.10 2.96 21.56
C ALA A 586 -22.80 3.79 21.50
N SER A 587 -21.88 3.58 22.45
CA SER A 587 -20.56 4.23 22.46
C SER A 587 -19.59 3.55 21.50
N TYR A 588 -18.67 4.32 20.93
CA TYR A 588 -17.59 3.83 20.08
C TYR A 588 -16.37 4.75 20.20
N ASP A 589 -15.17 4.16 20.16
CA ASP A 589 -13.88 4.86 20.26
C ASP A 589 -13.25 4.97 18.86
N VAL A 590 -13.06 6.20 18.40
CA VAL A 590 -12.48 6.54 17.09
C VAL A 590 -10.97 6.78 17.23
N THR A 591 -10.49 7.06 18.43
CA THR A 591 -9.07 7.36 18.72
C THR A 591 -8.23 6.12 19.06
N GLY A 592 -8.84 5.07 19.60
CA GLY A 592 -8.17 3.85 20.06
C GLY A 592 -7.40 3.10 18.97
N VAL A 593 -7.82 3.24 17.71
CA VAL A 593 -7.17 2.62 16.54
C VAL A 593 -5.87 3.30 16.09
N PHE A 594 -5.54 4.46 16.66
CA PHE A 594 -4.30 5.20 16.37
C PHE A 594 -3.25 5.09 17.51
N GLY A 595 -3.51 4.31 18.56
CA GLY A 595 -2.66 4.18 19.74
C GLY A 595 -1.72 2.96 19.74
N ALA A 596 -0.92 2.80 20.80
CA ALA A 596 0.02 1.68 21.01
C ALA A 596 -0.63 0.28 21.10
N ASN A 597 -1.95 0.19 20.96
CA ASN A 597 -2.74 -1.04 20.93
C ASN A 597 -3.34 -1.32 19.54
N ALA A 598 -2.90 -0.61 18.49
CA ALA A 598 -3.32 -0.87 17.11
C ALA A 598 -3.00 -2.32 16.72
N ARG A 599 -3.92 -2.99 16.01
CA ARG A 599 -3.74 -4.37 15.55
C ARG A 599 -2.63 -4.44 14.49
N ASP A 600 -1.90 -5.54 14.47
CA ASP A 600 -0.87 -5.80 13.47
C ASP A 600 -1.48 -5.92 12.07
N HIS A 601 -0.87 -5.25 11.09
CA HIS A 601 -1.23 -5.39 9.69
C HIS A 601 -0.35 -6.44 9.03
N GLU A 602 -0.86 -7.66 8.95
CA GLU A 602 -0.06 -8.80 8.52
C GLU A 602 -0.88 -9.79 7.68
N THR A 603 -0.25 -10.31 6.63
CA THR A 603 -0.76 -11.39 5.78
C THR A 603 0.21 -12.57 5.89
N ILE A 604 -0.17 -13.61 6.64
CA ILE A 604 0.73 -14.71 7.05
C ILE A 604 0.20 -16.08 6.64
N ALA A 605 1.02 -16.85 5.94
CA ALA A 605 0.80 -18.26 5.68
C ALA A 605 1.96 -19.10 6.24
N VAL A 606 1.69 -20.01 7.18
CA VAL A 606 2.78 -20.74 7.86
C VAL A 606 2.46 -22.20 8.15
N ILE A 607 3.47 -23.06 7.98
CA ILE A 607 3.51 -24.38 8.60
C ILE A 607 4.50 -24.32 9.76
N ASP A 608 3.99 -24.42 10.98
CA ASP A 608 4.70 -24.16 12.21
C ASP A 608 4.85 -25.45 13.03
N GLY A 609 6.04 -26.05 13.03
CA GLY A 609 6.26 -27.36 13.66
C GLY A 609 5.55 -28.52 12.94
N GLY A 610 5.38 -29.65 13.65
CA GLY A 610 4.68 -30.83 13.12
C GLY A 610 5.38 -31.59 11.97
N SER A 611 4.64 -32.52 11.35
CA SER A 611 5.11 -33.30 10.19
C SER A 611 4.05 -33.41 9.09
N VAL A 612 4.43 -33.08 7.86
CA VAL A 612 3.55 -33.09 6.69
C VAL A 612 4.06 -34.09 5.65
N ARG A 613 3.20 -35.04 5.26
CA ARG A 613 3.42 -35.93 4.11
C ARG A 613 2.32 -35.73 3.09
N ALA A 614 2.66 -35.28 1.89
CA ALA A 614 1.68 -34.86 0.88
C ALA A 614 2.09 -35.21 -0.57
N GLY A 615 1.16 -35.03 -1.49
CA GLY A 615 1.40 -34.87 -2.92
C GLY A 615 2.22 -33.61 -3.18
N ASN A 616 1.60 -32.44 -3.16
CA ASN A 616 2.29 -31.14 -3.15
C ASN A 616 2.07 -30.42 -1.82
N VAL A 617 2.94 -29.47 -1.49
CA VAL A 617 2.76 -28.55 -0.35
C VAL A 617 2.89 -27.12 -0.87
N ASN A 618 1.85 -26.32 -0.68
CA ASN A 618 1.82 -24.92 -1.09
C ASN A 618 1.57 -24.06 0.15
N VAL A 619 2.43 -23.07 0.40
CA VAL A 619 2.30 -22.08 1.48
C VAL A 619 2.38 -20.70 0.86
N LYS A 620 1.28 -19.97 0.83
CA LYS A 620 1.19 -18.73 0.05
C LYS A 620 0.55 -17.60 0.86
N ALA A 621 1.27 -16.50 1.00
CA ALA A 621 0.74 -15.23 1.49
C ALA A 621 0.71 -14.23 0.33
N THR A 622 -0.42 -13.55 0.13
CA THR A 622 -0.57 -12.56 -0.95
C THR A 622 -1.35 -11.36 -0.48
N GLU A 623 -0.76 -10.18 -0.71
CA GLU A 623 -1.40 -8.90 -0.47
C GLU A 623 -1.52 -8.12 -1.78
N SER A 624 -2.73 -7.68 -2.10
CA SER A 624 -3.06 -6.93 -3.31
C SER A 624 -3.68 -5.58 -2.96
N LEU A 625 -3.03 -4.49 -3.37
CA LEU A 625 -3.42 -3.12 -3.03
C LEU A 625 -3.86 -2.30 -4.24
N ARG A 626 -4.95 -1.54 -4.08
CA ARG A 626 -5.28 -0.37 -4.90
C ARG A 626 -5.87 0.74 -4.02
N ALA A 627 -5.11 1.80 -3.84
CA ALA A 627 -5.49 2.99 -3.08
C ALA A 627 -5.53 4.23 -4.00
N LEU A 628 -6.74 4.75 -4.25
CA LEU A 628 -6.95 5.98 -5.01
C LEU A 628 -7.41 7.09 -4.07
N GLN A 629 -6.74 8.23 -4.11
CA GLN A 629 -7.17 9.42 -3.38
C GLN A 629 -7.11 10.66 -4.28
N ALA A 630 -8.21 11.40 -4.33
CA ALA A 630 -8.33 12.64 -5.07
C ALA A 630 -8.83 13.78 -4.15
N ASN A 631 -8.06 14.86 -4.08
CA ASN A 631 -8.40 16.06 -3.30
C ASN A 631 -8.50 17.29 -4.21
N GLY A 632 -9.55 18.08 -4.05
CA GLY A 632 -9.80 19.28 -4.84
C GLY A 632 -10.31 20.45 -4.01
N ALA A 633 -9.69 21.63 -4.14
CA ALA A 633 -10.16 22.84 -3.48
C ALA A 633 -10.19 24.07 -4.41
N GLY A 634 -11.27 24.86 -4.34
CA GLY A 634 -11.49 26.04 -5.17
C GLY A 634 -12.10 27.24 -4.45
N GLY A 635 -11.47 28.42 -4.53
CA GLY A 635 -12.02 29.67 -3.96
C GLY A 635 -12.17 30.78 -5.01
N ILE A 636 -13.39 31.32 -5.16
CA ILE A 636 -13.71 32.46 -6.06
C ILE A 636 -14.19 33.65 -5.23
N GLY A 637 -13.49 34.79 -5.28
CA GLY A 637 -13.82 35.97 -4.48
C GLY A 637 -13.69 37.30 -5.23
N GLY A 638 -14.64 38.23 -5.03
CA GLY A 638 -14.60 39.53 -5.70
C GLY A 638 -13.43 40.44 -5.27
N SER A 639 -12.83 40.21 -4.10
CA SER A 639 -11.63 40.92 -3.61
C SER A 639 -10.43 40.00 -3.35
N ALA A 640 -10.62 38.79 -2.82
CA ALA A 640 -9.57 37.76 -2.76
C ALA A 640 -10.17 36.33 -2.76
N GLY A 641 -9.48 35.40 -3.41
CA GLY A 641 -9.81 33.97 -3.44
C GLY A 641 -8.67 33.12 -2.87
N VAL A 642 -9.01 32.10 -2.07
CA VAL A 642 -8.05 31.16 -1.47
C VAL A 642 -8.49 29.73 -1.76
N GLY A 643 -7.58 28.92 -2.30
CA GLY A 643 -7.77 27.48 -2.50
C GLY A 643 -6.66 26.69 -1.81
N ALA A 644 -7.01 25.73 -0.96
CA ALA A 644 -6.06 24.89 -0.22
C ALA A 644 -6.45 23.41 -0.32
N SER A 645 -5.56 22.53 -0.79
CA SER A 645 -5.81 21.07 -0.82
C SER A 645 -4.64 20.28 -0.22
N ALA A 646 -4.91 19.24 0.57
CA ALA A 646 -3.90 18.33 1.12
C ALA A 646 -4.32 16.85 0.93
N GLY A 647 -3.42 15.96 0.52
CA GLY A 647 -3.72 14.53 0.38
C GLY A 647 -2.57 13.65 0.83
N MET A 648 -2.84 12.60 1.60
CA MET A 648 -1.80 11.77 2.22
C MET A 648 -2.22 10.30 2.30
N ILE A 649 -1.44 9.38 1.71
CA ILE A 649 -1.62 7.92 1.84
C ILE A 649 -0.36 7.35 2.48
N PHE A 650 -0.52 6.59 3.57
CA PHE A 650 0.52 5.76 4.17
C PHE A 650 0.06 4.31 4.10
N SER A 651 0.89 3.45 3.52
CA SER A 651 0.60 2.02 3.41
C SER A 651 1.75 1.21 3.98
N TYR A 652 1.43 0.37 4.96
CA TYR A 652 2.35 -0.53 5.64
C TYR A 652 1.85 -1.96 5.44
N SER A 653 2.67 -2.80 4.84
CA SER A 653 2.32 -4.20 4.63
C SER A 653 3.42 -5.12 5.12
N ASN A 654 3.02 -6.18 5.83
CA ASN A 654 3.90 -7.26 6.25
C ASN A 654 3.34 -8.58 5.70
N VAL A 655 4.02 -9.14 4.72
CA VAL A 655 3.61 -10.36 4.02
C VAL A 655 4.64 -11.45 4.28
N SER A 656 4.22 -12.54 4.91
CA SER A 656 5.13 -13.62 5.30
C SER A 656 4.61 -15.00 4.94
N ALA A 657 5.44 -15.80 4.28
CA ALA A 657 5.15 -17.21 4.01
C ALA A 657 6.30 -18.10 4.46
N GLY A 658 6.01 -19.23 5.13
CA GLY A 658 7.14 -20.04 5.59
C GLY A 658 6.86 -21.40 6.22
N LEU A 659 7.98 -22.08 6.48
CA LEU A 659 8.07 -23.23 7.38
C LEU A 659 8.81 -22.76 8.64
N ASP A 660 8.23 -22.96 9.81
CA ASP A 660 8.82 -22.48 11.07
C ASP A 660 8.88 -23.56 12.16
N ASN A 661 9.56 -23.23 13.26
CA ASN A 661 9.79 -24.04 14.46
C ASN A 661 10.16 -25.52 14.17
N GLY A 662 10.95 -25.75 13.12
CA GLY A 662 11.46 -27.07 12.78
C GLY A 662 10.45 -28.00 12.10
N ALA A 663 9.42 -27.47 11.46
CA ALA A 663 8.47 -28.25 10.65
C ALA A 663 9.18 -29.25 9.70
N SER A 664 8.64 -30.47 9.56
CA SER A 664 9.20 -31.50 8.68
C SER A 664 8.26 -31.83 7.52
N VAL A 665 8.72 -31.56 6.29
CA VAL A 665 7.91 -31.73 5.07
C VAL A 665 8.46 -32.86 4.19
N HIS A 666 7.55 -33.67 3.67
CA HIS A 666 7.81 -34.71 2.67
C HIS A 666 6.75 -34.65 1.55
N ALA A 667 7.13 -34.14 0.39
CA ALA A 667 6.27 -34.02 -0.78
C ALA A 667 6.67 -35.03 -1.88
N ASN A 668 5.70 -35.74 -2.44
CA ASN A 668 5.92 -36.59 -3.63
C ASN A 668 6.04 -35.76 -4.93
N GLY A 669 5.43 -34.57 -4.93
CA GLY A 669 5.45 -33.53 -5.93
C GLY A 669 6.23 -32.30 -5.44
N ASN A 670 5.72 -31.10 -5.67
CA ASN A 670 6.46 -29.86 -5.41
C ASN A 670 6.24 -29.35 -3.98
N VAL A 671 7.20 -28.55 -3.48
CA VAL A 671 7.01 -27.63 -2.37
C VAL A 671 7.12 -26.21 -2.92
N ASP A 672 6.09 -25.40 -2.74
CA ASP A 672 6.01 -24.01 -3.20
C ASP A 672 5.68 -23.09 -2.03
N ILE A 673 6.56 -22.13 -1.73
CA ILE A 673 6.43 -21.20 -0.62
C ILE A 673 6.56 -19.79 -1.19
N ARG A 674 5.52 -18.97 -1.07
CA ARG A 674 5.44 -17.68 -1.77
C ARG A 674 4.88 -16.58 -0.88
N ALA A 675 5.61 -15.48 -0.75
CA ALA A 675 5.14 -14.23 -0.18
C ALA A 675 5.11 -13.18 -1.30
N VAL A 676 3.93 -12.61 -1.58
CA VAL A 676 3.74 -11.69 -2.71
C VAL A 676 3.03 -10.43 -2.26
N SER A 677 3.64 -9.27 -2.50
CA SER A 677 3.01 -7.96 -2.37
C SER A 677 2.90 -7.33 -3.77
N GLN A 678 1.66 -7.11 -4.24
CA GLN A 678 1.40 -6.71 -5.62
C GLN A 678 0.30 -5.65 -5.74
N GLN A 679 0.26 -4.95 -6.86
CA GLN A 679 -0.85 -4.06 -7.18
C GLN A 679 -2.10 -4.82 -7.64
N LEU A 680 -3.27 -4.33 -7.25
CA LEU A 680 -4.56 -4.91 -7.64
C LEU A 680 -4.99 -4.39 -9.03
N GLY A 681 -4.79 -5.21 -10.05
CA GLY A 681 -5.17 -4.90 -11.43
C GLY A 681 -4.02 -4.31 -12.25
N SER A 682 -4.33 -3.41 -13.19
CA SER A 682 -3.34 -2.78 -14.09
C SER A 682 -2.94 -1.37 -13.70
N ASP A 683 -3.64 -0.78 -12.74
CA ASP A 683 -3.38 0.58 -12.25
C ASP A 683 -2.36 0.51 -11.10
N PRO A 684 -1.64 1.61 -10.81
CA PRO A 684 -0.69 1.65 -9.70
C PRO A 684 -1.32 1.27 -8.35
N ALA A 685 -0.53 0.69 -7.45
CA ALA A 685 -0.98 0.34 -6.10
C ALA A 685 -1.44 1.58 -5.33
N ILE A 686 -0.73 2.71 -5.47
CA ILE A 686 -1.12 4.00 -4.89
C ILE A 686 -1.24 5.06 -6.00
N GLU A 687 -2.40 5.72 -6.07
CA GLU A 687 -2.64 6.87 -6.94
C GLU A 687 -3.17 8.06 -6.12
N LEU A 688 -2.38 9.13 -6.03
CA LEU A 688 -2.70 10.31 -5.22
C LEU A 688 -2.72 11.58 -6.07
N TRP A 689 -3.89 12.21 -6.19
CA TRP A 689 -4.11 13.41 -7.00
C TRP A 689 -4.58 14.57 -6.12
N THR A 690 -3.84 15.67 -6.12
CA THR A 690 -4.20 16.88 -5.35
C THR A 690 -4.28 18.11 -6.25
N VAL A 691 -5.37 18.86 -6.13
CA VAL A 691 -5.67 20.01 -6.98
C VAL A 691 -6.13 21.21 -6.15
N ALA A 692 -5.47 22.35 -6.33
CA ALA A 692 -5.90 23.61 -5.73
C ALA A 692 -6.03 24.74 -6.75
N GLY A 693 -7.13 25.50 -6.65
CA GLY A 693 -7.44 26.63 -7.52
C GLY A 693 -7.92 27.87 -6.76
N ALA A 694 -7.50 29.05 -7.19
CA ALA A 694 -7.98 30.32 -6.62
C ALA A 694 -8.10 31.44 -7.67
N ALA A 695 -9.19 32.22 -7.60
CA ALA A 695 -9.42 33.38 -8.47
C ALA A 695 -10.04 34.58 -7.72
N GLY A 696 -9.43 35.76 -7.80
CA GLY A 696 -10.01 37.00 -7.27
C GLY A 696 -9.39 38.32 -7.78
N LEU A 697 -10.15 39.43 -7.79
CA LEU A 697 -9.71 40.70 -8.40
C LEU A 697 -8.55 41.39 -7.64
N GLY A 698 -8.31 41.05 -6.36
CA GLY A 698 -7.23 41.61 -5.53
C GLY A 698 -6.09 40.61 -5.26
N ALA A 699 -6.32 39.51 -4.54
CA ALA A 699 -5.28 38.50 -4.30
C ALA A 699 -5.78 37.06 -4.60
N GLY A 700 -4.94 36.27 -5.27
CA GLY A 700 -5.14 34.83 -5.46
C GLY A 700 -4.05 34.07 -4.70
N LEU A 701 -4.43 33.42 -3.60
CA LEU A 701 -3.51 32.66 -2.74
C LEU A 701 -3.79 31.15 -2.89
N GLY A 702 -2.74 30.34 -2.98
CA GLY A 702 -2.86 28.95 -3.39
C GLY A 702 -1.97 27.96 -2.66
N ALA A 703 -2.46 26.74 -2.42
CA ALA A 703 -1.65 25.61 -1.94
C ALA A 703 -2.22 24.24 -2.38
N ALA A 704 -1.40 23.35 -2.93
CA ALA A 704 -1.70 21.92 -3.10
C ALA A 704 -0.54 21.06 -2.54
N VAL A 705 -0.82 20.06 -1.70
CA VAL A 705 0.19 19.22 -1.03
C VAL A 705 -0.21 17.75 -1.15
N SER A 706 0.65 16.87 -1.64
CA SER A 706 0.42 15.42 -1.72
C SER A 706 1.60 14.61 -1.20
N VAL A 707 1.37 13.57 -0.40
CA VAL A 707 2.40 12.66 0.15
C VAL A 707 1.90 11.22 0.06
N ALA A 708 2.65 10.33 -0.59
CA ALA A 708 2.40 8.89 -0.55
C ALA A 708 3.64 8.18 -0.03
N THR A 709 3.47 7.33 0.98
CA THR A 709 4.54 6.45 1.49
C THR A 709 4.04 5.01 1.43
N LEU A 710 4.85 4.14 0.87
CA LEU A 710 4.64 2.71 0.80
C LEU A 710 5.81 2.01 1.49
N ASP A 711 5.54 1.31 2.58
CA ASP A 711 6.51 0.55 3.36
C ASP A 711 6.12 -0.92 3.35
N GLN A 712 7.00 -1.78 2.83
CA GLN A 712 6.69 -3.17 2.53
C GLN A 712 7.77 -4.07 3.13
N ASP A 713 7.34 -5.06 3.90
CA ASP A 713 8.19 -6.15 4.38
C ASP A 713 7.63 -7.47 3.84
N VAL A 714 8.35 -8.09 2.91
CA VAL A 714 7.90 -9.29 2.18
C VAL A 714 8.92 -10.41 2.36
N ASN A 715 8.54 -11.43 3.11
CA ASN A 715 9.48 -12.43 3.61
C ASN A 715 9.06 -13.86 3.33
N VAL A 716 10.02 -14.66 2.88
CA VAL A 716 9.94 -16.12 2.93
C VAL A 716 10.87 -16.68 4.01
N ILE A 717 10.29 -17.43 4.94
CA ILE A 717 11.01 -18.03 6.08
C ILE A 717 11.09 -19.55 5.90
N LEU A 718 12.31 -20.09 5.87
CA LEU A 718 12.57 -21.52 5.82
C LEU A 718 13.35 -21.94 7.08
N ASN A 719 12.62 -22.16 8.16
CA ASN A 719 13.09 -22.68 9.44
C ASN A 719 12.53 -24.10 9.71
N GLY A 720 12.40 -24.91 8.65
CA GLY A 720 11.98 -26.30 8.67
C GLY A 720 12.84 -27.19 7.75
N ASP A 721 12.70 -28.51 7.87
CA ASP A 721 13.35 -29.50 7.00
C ASP A 721 12.41 -29.93 5.86
N ILE A 722 12.87 -29.84 4.61
CA ILE A 722 12.21 -30.47 3.46
C ILE A 722 12.97 -31.75 3.13
N THR A 723 12.48 -32.87 3.66
CA THR A 723 13.14 -34.18 3.57
C THR A 723 13.11 -34.80 2.17
N ARG A 724 12.12 -34.40 1.35
CA ARG A 724 11.96 -34.80 -0.05
C ARG A 724 10.96 -33.89 -0.75
N ALA A 725 11.28 -33.46 -1.96
CA ALA A 725 10.37 -32.87 -2.93
C ALA A 725 10.82 -33.20 -4.37
N ARG A 726 9.94 -33.00 -5.35
CA ARG A 726 10.30 -33.00 -6.78
C ARG A 726 11.12 -31.75 -7.08
N ASP A 727 10.49 -30.59 -6.92
CA ASP A 727 11.08 -29.25 -7.00
C ASP A 727 10.77 -28.51 -5.68
N ILE A 728 11.67 -27.64 -5.24
CA ILE A 728 11.46 -26.71 -4.12
C ILE A 728 11.52 -25.29 -4.67
N ASN A 729 10.48 -24.50 -4.45
CA ASN A 729 10.40 -23.11 -4.86
C ASN A 729 10.06 -22.23 -3.65
N ALA A 730 10.88 -21.22 -3.38
CA ALA A 730 10.68 -20.28 -2.28
C ALA A 730 10.89 -18.86 -2.83
N GLN A 731 9.84 -18.03 -2.86
CA GLN A 731 9.86 -16.74 -3.56
C GLN A 731 9.22 -15.63 -2.74
N ALA A 732 9.97 -14.55 -2.51
CA ALA A 732 9.46 -13.27 -2.03
C ALA A 732 9.43 -12.27 -3.19
N GLU A 733 8.29 -11.63 -3.45
CA GLU A 733 8.08 -10.71 -4.58
C GLU A 733 7.32 -9.45 -4.15
N GLU A 734 7.85 -8.28 -4.51
CA GLU A 734 7.23 -6.97 -4.33
C GLU A 734 7.16 -6.24 -5.69
N SER A 735 5.99 -5.72 -6.06
CA SER A 735 5.77 -5.11 -7.38
C SER A 735 4.79 -3.92 -7.38
N MET A 736 4.68 -3.18 -6.27
CA MET A 736 3.72 -2.10 -6.10
C MET A 736 4.25 -0.77 -6.67
N ASP A 737 3.45 -0.16 -7.56
CA ASP A 737 3.75 1.15 -8.14
C ASP A 737 3.06 2.30 -7.39
N ILE A 738 3.73 3.46 -7.31
CA ILE A 738 3.21 4.72 -6.72
C ILE A 738 3.15 5.81 -7.80
N ASP A 739 2.00 6.49 -7.94
CA ASP A 739 1.82 7.68 -8.80
C ASP A 739 1.21 8.87 -8.02
N VAL A 740 2.02 9.91 -7.80
CA VAL A 740 1.63 11.12 -7.06
C VAL A 740 1.61 12.34 -7.98
N LYS A 741 0.49 13.07 -7.99
CA LYS A 741 0.28 14.28 -8.80
C LYS A 741 -0.25 15.44 -7.97
N ALA A 742 0.44 16.58 -8.02
CA ALA A 742 0.02 17.82 -7.38
C ALA A 742 -0.12 18.96 -8.40
N LEU A 743 -1.27 19.64 -8.42
CA LEU A 743 -1.62 20.67 -9.39
C LEU A 743 -2.13 21.95 -8.70
N GLY A 744 -1.53 23.10 -9.03
CA GLY A 744 -1.94 24.42 -8.50
C GLY A 744 -2.14 25.47 -9.58
N ALA A 745 -3.28 26.19 -9.58
CA ALA A 745 -3.58 27.26 -10.55
C ALA A 745 -4.21 28.51 -9.90
N TYR A 746 -3.56 29.68 -10.04
CA TYR A 746 -3.88 30.87 -9.23
C TYR A 746 -3.93 32.18 -10.04
N ILE A 747 -4.96 33.02 -9.89
CA ILE A 747 -5.12 34.30 -10.63
C ILE A 747 -5.55 35.44 -9.69
N GLY A 748 -4.86 36.60 -9.72
CA GLY A 748 -5.28 37.83 -9.01
C GLY A 748 -4.43 39.09 -9.25
N ALA A 749 -4.63 40.19 -8.52
CA ALA A 749 -3.75 41.36 -8.64
C ALA A 749 -2.36 41.09 -8.05
N GLY A 750 -2.28 40.32 -6.96
CA GLY A 750 -1.08 39.57 -6.55
C GLY A 750 -1.41 38.09 -6.47
N ALA A 751 -0.69 37.23 -7.19
CA ALA A 751 -0.90 35.78 -7.16
C ALA A 751 0.31 35.06 -6.53
N ALA A 752 0.07 34.17 -5.57
CA ALA A 752 1.11 33.35 -4.95
C ALA A 752 0.65 31.89 -4.89
N GLY A 753 1.44 30.98 -5.48
CA GLY A 753 1.14 29.56 -5.54
C GLY A 753 2.22 28.69 -4.92
N ALA A 754 1.82 27.65 -4.19
CA ALA A 754 2.70 26.58 -3.74
C ALA A 754 2.18 25.23 -4.25
N VAL A 755 3.10 24.35 -4.65
CA VAL A 755 2.80 22.93 -4.87
C VAL A 755 3.94 22.07 -4.30
N VAL A 756 3.59 21.05 -3.54
CA VAL A 756 4.52 20.09 -2.94
C VAL A 756 4.02 18.69 -3.27
N ALA A 757 4.87 17.85 -3.86
CA ALA A 757 4.59 16.43 -4.09
C ALA A 757 5.72 15.58 -3.53
N TYR A 758 5.36 14.56 -2.78
CA TYR A 758 6.28 13.62 -2.16
C TYR A 758 5.81 12.19 -2.43
N GLY A 759 6.71 11.33 -2.86
CA GLY A 759 6.47 9.88 -3.02
C GLY A 759 7.67 9.10 -2.52
N GLU A 760 7.43 8.12 -1.67
CA GLU A 760 8.47 7.29 -1.04
C GLU A 760 8.05 5.83 -1.09
N ARG A 761 8.94 4.98 -1.61
CA ARG A 761 8.85 3.52 -1.49
C ARG A 761 10.00 3.02 -0.63
N ASN A 762 9.68 2.28 0.41
CA ASN A 762 10.62 1.54 1.25
C ASN A 762 10.25 0.05 1.15
N SER A 763 11.19 -0.80 0.75
CA SER A 763 10.90 -2.21 0.51
C SER A 763 12.00 -3.10 1.07
N SER A 764 11.63 -3.97 2.02
CA SER A 764 12.43 -5.08 2.53
C SER A 764 11.88 -6.37 1.92
N VAL A 765 12.67 -7.03 1.08
CA VAL A 765 12.27 -8.28 0.42
C VAL A 765 13.29 -9.37 0.73
N GLY A 766 12.86 -10.43 1.40
CA GLY A 766 13.75 -11.41 2.01
C GLY A 766 13.37 -12.86 1.71
N THR A 767 14.36 -13.70 1.41
CA THR A 767 14.23 -15.17 1.50
C THR A 767 15.31 -15.71 2.41
N TYR A 768 14.90 -16.29 3.54
CA TYR A 768 15.79 -16.71 4.62
C TYR A 768 15.70 -18.21 4.86
N LEU A 769 16.79 -18.93 4.58
CA LEU A 769 16.98 -20.30 5.04
C LEU A 769 17.76 -20.29 6.36
N PHE A 770 17.10 -20.65 7.45
CA PHE A 770 17.71 -20.63 8.78
C PHE A 770 18.79 -21.69 8.94
N GLN A 771 19.60 -21.57 9.99
CA GLN A 771 20.72 -22.47 10.26
C GLN A 771 20.28 -23.92 10.54
N ASP A 772 21.19 -24.88 10.30
CA ASP A 772 20.99 -26.30 10.59
C ASP A 772 19.75 -26.93 9.92
N ARG A 773 19.32 -26.43 8.76
CA ARG A 773 18.16 -26.92 7.98
C ARG A 773 18.59 -27.76 6.77
N ASN A 774 17.76 -28.72 6.36
CA ASN A 774 17.98 -29.60 5.21
C ASN A 774 16.87 -29.49 4.15
N LEU A 775 17.24 -29.20 2.90
CA LEU A 775 16.36 -29.15 1.74
C LEU A 775 16.80 -30.21 0.74
N THR A 776 15.93 -31.16 0.39
CA THR A 776 16.23 -32.23 -0.58
C THR A 776 15.20 -32.28 -1.70
N ALA A 777 15.65 -31.96 -2.92
CA ALA A 777 14.85 -32.02 -4.15
C ALA A 777 15.39 -33.08 -5.13
N THR A 778 14.51 -33.82 -5.79
CA THR A 778 14.91 -34.78 -6.85
C THR A 778 15.26 -34.11 -8.17
N ARG A 779 14.87 -32.86 -8.35
CA ARG A 779 15.17 -32.00 -9.50
C ARG A 779 15.73 -30.67 -9.03
N ASP A 780 14.92 -29.62 -8.97
CA ASP A 780 15.40 -28.24 -8.93
C ASP A 780 15.10 -27.58 -7.56
N VAL A 781 15.98 -26.70 -7.09
CA VAL A 781 15.76 -25.82 -5.92
C VAL A 781 15.90 -24.37 -6.38
N VAL A 782 14.85 -23.58 -6.21
CA VAL A 782 14.82 -22.16 -6.57
C VAL A 782 14.46 -21.36 -5.33
N LEU A 783 15.38 -20.50 -4.87
CA LEU A 783 15.14 -19.52 -3.81
C LEU A 783 15.32 -18.13 -4.43
N SER A 784 14.34 -17.24 -4.27
CA SER A 784 14.42 -15.90 -4.86
C SER A 784 13.76 -14.80 -4.02
N ALA A 785 14.40 -13.65 -3.98
CA ALA A 785 13.84 -12.39 -3.48
C ALA A 785 13.88 -11.34 -4.60
N GLU A 786 12.75 -10.70 -4.91
CA GLU A 786 12.62 -9.73 -6.00
C GLU A 786 11.81 -8.48 -5.59
N SER A 787 12.35 -7.28 -5.81
CA SER A 787 11.61 -6.01 -5.76
C SER A 787 11.62 -5.34 -7.13
N ALA A 788 10.43 -4.96 -7.61
CA ALA A 788 10.20 -4.43 -8.95
C ALA A 788 9.15 -3.31 -9.03
N GLY A 789 8.82 -2.67 -7.89
CA GLY A 789 7.94 -1.49 -7.85
C GLY A 789 8.57 -0.25 -8.50
N SER A 790 7.73 0.74 -8.84
CA SER A 790 8.16 2.03 -9.40
C SER A 790 7.54 3.22 -8.67
N THR A 791 8.22 4.36 -8.68
CA THR A 791 7.73 5.59 -8.03
C THR A 791 7.73 6.76 -9.01
N ARG A 792 6.56 7.34 -9.25
CA ARG A 792 6.34 8.50 -10.12
C ARG A 792 5.76 9.67 -9.33
N VAL A 793 6.42 10.83 -9.37
CA VAL A 793 5.98 12.04 -8.65
C VAL A 793 6.00 13.26 -9.58
N VAL A 794 4.87 13.95 -9.70
CA VAL A 794 4.71 15.12 -10.59
C VAL A 794 4.09 16.30 -9.85
N GLY A 795 4.72 17.47 -9.93
CA GLY A 795 4.22 18.72 -9.34
C GLY A 795 4.12 19.87 -10.34
N GLN A 796 2.95 20.49 -10.48
CA GLN A 796 2.75 21.62 -11.41
C GLN A 796 2.09 22.80 -10.72
N ALA A 797 2.66 24.00 -10.86
CA ALA A 797 2.10 25.23 -10.33
C ALA A 797 2.10 26.36 -11.36
N ALA A 798 0.97 27.05 -11.50
CA ALA A 798 0.80 28.21 -12.36
C ALA A 798 0.19 29.41 -11.60
N SER A 799 0.77 30.60 -11.73
CA SER A 799 0.24 31.85 -11.15
C SER A 799 0.20 33.03 -12.14
N GLY A 800 -0.88 33.81 -12.08
CA GLY A 800 -1.15 34.97 -12.96
C GLY A 800 -1.50 36.25 -12.19
N GLY A 801 -0.69 37.29 -12.31
CA GLY A 801 -0.75 38.52 -11.48
C GLY A 801 -0.86 39.84 -12.26
N PHE A 802 -1.64 40.84 -11.81
CA PHE A 802 -1.55 42.20 -12.40
C PHE A 802 -0.34 43.01 -11.87
N VAL A 803 -0.12 43.00 -10.56
CA VAL A 803 0.96 43.70 -9.82
C VAL A 803 2.16 42.77 -9.58
N GLY A 804 1.93 41.49 -9.32
CA GLY A 804 2.99 40.49 -9.22
C GLY A 804 2.50 39.05 -9.12
N ALA A 805 3.36 38.10 -9.47
CA ALA A 805 3.08 36.67 -9.44
C ALA A 805 4.26 35.88 -8.85
N GLY A 806 3.99 34.97 -7.92
CA GLY A 806 4.98 34.07 -7.32
C GLY A 806 4.50 32.63 -7.43
N ASN A 807 5.38 31.70 -7.74
CA ASN A 807 5.07 30.28 -7.59
C ASN A 807 6.30 29.43 -7.23
N ALA A 808 6.08 28.35 -6.51
CA ALA A 808 7.11 27.37 -6.19
C ALA A 808 6.56 25.95 -6.32
N ALA A 809 7.36 25.07 -6.91
CA ALA A 809 7.10 23.64 -6.99
C ALA A 809 8.26 22.86 -6.36
N VAL A 810 7.97 22.01 -5.39
CA VAL A 810 8.94 21.10 -4.76
C VAL A 810 8.44 19.68 -4.97
N VAL A 811 9.28 18.84 -5.56
CA VAL A 811 8.98 17.44 -5.86
C VAL A 811 10.11 16.58 -5.33
N VAL A 812 9.76 15.59 -4.52
CA VAL A 812 10.72 14.62 -3.98
C VAL A 812 10.18 13.23 -4.25
N ALA A 813 11.01 12.39 -4.83
CA ALA A 813 10.75 10.97 -5.03
C ALA A 813 11.91 10.16 -4.42
N SER A 814 11.60 9.16 -3.60
CA SER A 814 12.58 8.22 -3.04
C SER A 814 12.16 6.76 -3.24
N ASP A 815 13.16 5.91 -3.40
CA ASP A 815 13.03 4.46 -3.53
C ASP A 815 14.20 3.78 -2.79
N ASP A 816 13.93 3.25 -1.60
CA ASP A 816 14.90 2.55 -0.78
C ASP A 816 14.53 1.05 -0.72
N ALA A 817 15.34 0.20 -1.36
CA ALA A 817 15.10 -1.23 -1.45
C ALA A 817 16.24 -2.05 -0.82
N GLU A 818 15.87 -2.96 0.09
CA GLU A 818 16.74 -3.99 0.64
C GLU A 818 16.24 -5.37 0.19
N VAL A 819 17.02 -6.03 -0.67
CA VAL A 819 16.70 -7.36 -1.19
C VAL A 819 17.74 -8.35 -0.70
N THR A 820 17.32 -9.33 0.10
CA THR A 820 18.23 -10.29 0.74
C THR A 820 17.83 -11.74 0.48
N LEU A 821 18.80 -12.54 0.05
CA LEU A 821 18.72 -14.00 0.07
C LEU A 821 19.83 -14.53 0.98
N ASP A 822 19.44 -15.14 2.11
CA ASP A 822 20.38 -15.68 3.09
C ASP A 822 20.23 -17.20 3.22
N VAL A 823 21.31 -17.93 2.96
CA VAL A 823 21.44 -19.35 3.25
C VAL A 823 22.26 -19.51 4.53
N GLY A 824 21.56 -19.86 5.61
CA GLY A 824 22.08 -19.94 6.97
C GLY A 824 23.20 -20.95 7.20
N GLN A 825 23.78 -20.89 8.39
CA GLN A 825 24.94 -21.69 8.77
C GLN A 825 24.63 -23.19 8.83
N ASP A 826 25.60 -24.03 8.49
CA ASP A 826 25.52 -25.50 8.59
C ASP A 826 24.30 -26.15 7.88
N THR A 827 23.65 -25.42 6.97
CA THR A 827 22.53 -25.88 6.16
C THR A 827 22.97 -26.86 5.07
N ARG A 828 22.01 -27.64 4.54
CA ARG A 828 22.24 -28.56 3.43
C ARG A 828 21.14 -28.40 2.37
N ILE A 829 21.52 -28.07 1.15
CA ILE A 829 20.65 -28.04 -0.02
C ILE A 829 21.15 -29.09 -1.03
N ASP A 830 20.37 -30.14 -1.26
CA ASP A 830 20.64 -31.19 -2.24
C ASP A 830 19.59 -31.17 -3.36
N ALA A 831 20.02 -30.87 -4.59
CA ALA A 831 19.20 -30.90 -5.79
C ALA A 831 19.68 -32.01 -6.75
N GLY A 832 18.75 -32.78 -7.32
CA GLY A 832 19.08 -33.78 -8.35
C GLY A 832 19.44 -33.18 -9.71
N ARG A 833 19.05 -31.92 -9.94
CA ARG A 833 19.39 -31.06 -11.08
C ARG A 833 19.95 -29.74 -10.54
N ASP A 834 19.24 -28.63 -10.66
CA ASP A 834 19.87 -27.31 -10.59
C ASP A 834 19.48 -26.57 -9.28
N ILE A 835 20.38 -25.73 -8.78
CA ILE A 835 20.12 -24.81 -7.66
C ILE A 835 20.21 -23.38 -8.20
N SER A 836 19.16 -22.59 -8.02
CA SER A 836 19.10 -21.18 -8.38
C SER A 836 18.83 -20.34 -7.14
N LEU A 837 19.75 -19.45 -6.79
CA LEU A 837 19.64 -18.49 -5.69
C LEU A 837 19.68 -17.08 -6.30
N LEU A 838 18.59 -16.33 -6.20
CA LEU A 838 18.43 -15.04 -6.87
C LEU A 838 18.02 -13.94 -5.89
N ALA A 839 18.81 -12.88 -5.80
CA ALA A 839 18.40 -11.62 -5.16
C ALA A 839 18.36 -10.55 -6.26
N VAL A 840 17.18 -10.01 -6.57
CA VAL A 840 16.94 -9.12 -7.72
C VAL A 840 16.25 -7.84 -7.28
N ASN A 841 16.81 -6.69 -7.66
CA ASN A 841 16.21 -5.38 -7.48
C ASN A 841 16.10 -4.69 -8.84
N LEU A 842 14.92 -4.14 -9.15
CA LEU A 842 14.63 -3.46 -10.42
C LEU A 842 14.09 -2.04 -10.17
N PRO A 843 14.92 -1.12 -9.65
CA PRO A 843 14.47 0.21 -9.24
C PRO A 843 14.03 1.08 -10.43
N GLU A 844 12.96 1.85 -10.24
CA GLU A 844 12.43 2.77 -11.24
C GLU A 844 11.84 4.03 -10.59
N LEU A 845 12.50 5.18 -10.78
CA LEU A 845 12.14 6.43 -10.12
C LEU A 845 12.03 7.61 -11.10
N TYR A 846 10.88 8.29 -11.10
CA TYR A 846 10.61 9.46 -11.95
C TYR A 846 10.04 10.64 -11.15
N ALA A 847 10.74 11.77 -11.17
CA ALA A 847 10.31 13.01 -10.53
C ALA A 847 10.31 14.18 -11.53
N GLU A 848 9.22 14.95 -11.58
CA GLU A 848 9.10 16.10 -12.48
C GLU A 848 8.36 17.28 -11.83
N SER A 849 8.86 18.50 -12.04
CA SER A 849 8.11 19.70 -11.70
C SER A 849 8.06 20.76 -12.80
N LEU A 850 6.92 21.46 -12.87
CA LEU A 850 6.68 22.61 -13.74
C LEU A 850 6.20 23.81 -12.94
N SER A 851 6.87 24.94 -13.12
CA SER A 851 6.63 26.19 -12.42
C SER A 851 6.39 27.33 -13.42
N VAL A 852 5.20 27.93 -13.44
CA VAL A 852 4.82 29.05 -14.32
C VAL A 852 4.36 30.28 -13.52
N ALA A 853 5.02 31.44 -13.67
CA ALA A 853 4.58 32.72 -13.08
C ALA A 853 4.55 33.85 -14.13
N LEU A 854 3.37 34.45 -14.34
CA LEU A 854 3.16 35.52 -15.31
C LEU A 854 2.54 36.76 -14.64
N SER A 855 3.12 37.95 -14.82
CA SER A 855 2.54 39.18 -14.27
C SER A 855 2.74 40.47 -15.06
N GLY A 856 1.86 41.44 -14.82
CA GLY A 856 2.02 42.83 -15.27
C GLY A 856 3.10 43.62 -14.54
N GLY A 857 3.73 43.06 -13.49
CA GLY A 857 4.73 43.73 -12.66
C GLY A 857 5.97 42.88 -12.36
N VAL A 858 6.13 42.40 -11.13
CA VAL A 858 7.25 41.55 -10.69
C VAL A 858 6.82 40.09 -10.59
N SER A 859 7.61 39.18 -11.15
CA SER A 859 7.33 37.73 -11.12
C SER A 859 8.51 36.91 -10.56
N ALA A 860 8.20 35.81 -9.87
CA ALA A 860 9.19 34.86 -9.38
C ALA A 860 8.68 33.41 -9.47
N GLY A 861 9.53 32.50 -9.97
CA GLY A 861 9.22 31.07 -10.08
C GLY A 861 10.39 30.22 -9.57
N ALA A 862 10.08 29.19 -8.80
CA ALA A 862 11.04 28.19 -8.34
C ALA A 862 10.54 26.76 -8.63
N SER A 863 11.47 25.88 -8.99
CA SER A 863 11.22 24.46 -9.24
C SER A 863 12.39 23.67 -8.65
N VAL A 864 12.11 22.75 -7.72
CA VAL A 864 13.11 21.89 -7.07
C VAL A 864 12.64 20.46 -7.18
N VAL A 865 13.48 19.60 -7.74
CA VAL A 865 13.19 18.18 -7.94
C VAL A 865 14.35 17.35 -7.41
N THR A 866 14.02 16.38 -6.55
CA THR A 866 14.97 15.40 -6.01
C THR A 866 14.45 14.00 -6.31
N ALA A 867 15.26 13.17 -6.94
CA ALA A 867 15.02 11.74 -7.15
C ALA A 867 16.19 10.95 -6.52
N ARG A 868 15.92 10.12 -5.53
CA ARG A 868 16.95 9.30 -4.84
C ARG A 868 16.56 7.84 -4.81
N THR A 869 17.48 6.97 -5.20
CA THR A 869 17.30 5.53 -5.07
C THR A 869 18.46 4.91 -4.32
N THR A 870 18.15 4.05 -3.36
CA THR A 870 19.09 3.19 -2.65
C THR A 870 18.75 1.74 -2.92
N SER A 871 19.72 0.97 -3.41
CA SER A 871 19.56 -0.43 -3.77
C SER A 871 20.58 -1.26 -2.98
N ASN A 872 20.12 -2.01 -1.98
CA ASN A 872 20.94 -2.93 -1.21
C ASN A 872 20.55 -4.38 -1.53
N THR A 873 21.32 -5.05 -2.37
CA THR A 873 21.00 -6.40 -2.86
C THR A 873 22.08 -7.39 -2.40
N ASN A 874 21.72 -8.28 -1.47
CA ASN A 874 22.64 -9.24 -0.88
C ASN A 874 22.21 -10.68 -1.14
N LEU A 875 23.15 -11.50 -1.58
CA LEU A 875 23.06 -12.96 -1.57
C LEU A 875 24.21 -13.49 -0.72
N ASP A 876 23.89 -14.20 0.36
CA ASP A 876 24.86 -14.74 1.31
C ASP A 876 24.67 -16.25 1.52
N VAL A 877 25.71 -17.03 1.23
CA VAL A 877 25.82 -18.45 1.63
C VAL A 877 26.77 -18.55 2.81
N ARG A 878 26.23 -18.77 4.01
CA ARG A 878 26.94 -18.67 5.29
C ARG A 878 27.87 -19.86 5.55
N ASN A 879 28.67 -19.75 6.61
CA ASN A 879 29.67 -20.74 7.00
C ASN A 879 29.04 -22.13 7.24
N GLY A 880 29.70 -23.20 6.77
CA GLY A 880 29.26 -24.58 6.99
C GLY A 880 28.12 -25.06 6.09
N ALA A 881 27.45 -24.15 5.37
CA ALA A 881 26.41 -24.50 4.40
C ALA A 881 26.96 -25.43 3.30
N ARG A 882 26.15 -26.40 2.87
CA ARG A 882 26.49 -27.38 1.82
C ARG A 882 25.47 -27.32 0.69
N LEU A 883 25.91 -26.96 -0.50
CA LEU A 883 25.09 -26.93 -1.72
C LEU A 883 25.55 -28.05 -2.66
N SER A 884 24.65 -28.91 -3.12
CA SER A 884 24.98 -29.99 -4.07
C SER A 884 23.95 -30.05 -5.21
N GLY A 885 24.42 -29.89 -6.43
CA GLY A 885 23.59 -29.96 -7.64
C GLY A 885 24.39 -30.27 -8.91
N ARG A 886 23.72 -30.20 -10.05
CA ARG A 886 24.32 -30.30 -11.39
C ARG A 886 24.85 -28.92 -11.80
N ALA A 887 23.97 -27.95 -11.98
CA ALA A 887 24.30 -26.54 -12.20
C ALA A 887 23.85 -25.68 -11.01
N LEU A 888 24.72 -24.78 -10.56
CA LEU A 888 24.45 -23.83 -9.48
C LEU A 888 24.57 -22.41 -10.03
N HIS A 889 23.50 -21.63 -9.90
CA HIS A 889 23.43 -20.22 -10.28
C HIS A 889 23.11 -19.38 -9.05
N LEU A 890 24.04 -18.51 -8.65
CA LEU A 890 23.93 -17.64 -7.50
C LEU A 890 24.11 -16.21 -8.01
N GLN A 891 23.06 -15.39 -7.94
CA GLN A 891 23.09 -14.05 -8.51
C GLN A 891 22.47 -13.02 -7.56
N ALA A 892 23.23 -11.95 -7.31
CA ALA A 892 22.72 -10.69 -6.79
C ALA A 892 22.70 -9.68 -7.95
N ARG A 893 21.56 -9.07 -8.24
CA ARG A 893 21.37 -8.17 -9.38
C ARG A 893 20.56 -6.94 -8.98
N SER A 894 21.09 -5.76 -9.30
CA SER A 894 20.34 -4.51 -9.38
C SER A 894 20.47 -4.01 -10.81
N ASP A 895 19.36 -3.92 -11.56
CA ASP A 895 19.37 -3.58 -12.99
C ASP A 895 18.12 -2.77 -13.36
N ASP A 896 18.12 -2.11 -14.52
CA ASP A 896 16.94 -1.47 -15.06
C ASP A 896 15.90 -2.55 -15.47
N ARG A 897 14.61 -2.24 -15.31
CA ARG A 897 13.50 -3.18 -15.59
C ARG A 897 13.45 -3.57 -17.08
N ASP A 898 13.57 -4.87 -17.38
CA ASP A 898 13.60 -5.42 -18.75
C ASP A 898 12.34 -5.03 -19.58
N GLY A 899 12.54 -4.65 -20.85
CA GLY A 899 11.48 -4.63 -21.87
C GLY A 899 10.79 -3.30 -22.18
N ARG A 900 11.18 -2.16 -21.58
CA ARG A 900 10.67 -0.82 -21.96
C ARG A 900 11.78 0.19 -22.21
N ALA A 901 11.98 0.57 -23.47
CA ALA A 901 13.07 1.44 -23.97
C ALA A 901 13.10 2.92 -23.46
N SER A 902 12.46 3.25 -22.34
CA SER A 902 12.22 4.64 -21.89
C SER A 902 12.48 4.91 -20.40
N TRP A 903 12.83 3.91 -19.58
CA TRP A 903 12.88 4.07 -18.13
C TRP A 903 14.30 3.95 -17.60
N THR A 904 14.58 4.68 -16.52
CA THR A 904 15.89 4.91 -15.92
C THR A 904 15.78 4.67 -14.42
N THR A 905 16.80 4.10 -13.79
CA THR A 905 16.91 3.96 -12.32
C THR A 905 16.47 5.23 -11.57
N ALA A 906 16.91 6.41 -12.00
CA ALA A 906 16.46 7.69 -11.42
C ALA A 906 16.40 8.83 -12.44
N THR A 907 15.25 9.52 -12.51
CA THR A 907 15.06 10.74 -13.32
C THR A 907 14.54 11.89 -12.48
N ALA A 908 15.21 13.06 -12.55
CA ALA A 908 14.74 14.33 -12.00
C ALA A 908 14.63 15.40 -13.09
N LYS A 909 13.46 16.04 -13.26
CA LYS A 909 13.22 17.10 -14.24
C LYS A 909 12.60 18.35 -13.62
N ALA A 910 13.33 19.45 -13.62
CA ALA A 910 12.90 20.74 -13.10
C ALA A 910 12.65 21.75 -14.24
N GLN A 911 11.44 22.33 -14.31
CA GLN A 911 11.06 23.28 -15.36
C GLN A 911 10.49 24.58 -14.80
N GLY A 912 10.95 25.72 -15.31
CA GLY A 912 10.48 27.05 -14.89
C GLY A 912 10.22 28.02 -16.04
N VAL A 913 9.07 28.69 -16.04
CA VAL A 913 8.71 29.77 -17.00
C VAL A 913 8.24 31.01 -16.24
N VAL A 914 8.93 32.13 -16.41
CA VAL A 914 8.66 33.36 -15.65
C VAL A 914 8.55 34.58 -16.59
N GLY A 915 7.52 35.42 -16.40
CA GLY A 915 7.30 36.63 -17.20
C GLY A 915 6.77 37.81 -16.38
N GLY A 916 7.46 38.96 -16.43
CA GLY A 916 7.06 40.16 -15.68
C GLY A 916 7.49 41.47 -16.37
N GLN A 917 6.61 42.47 -16.50
CA GLN A 917 6.95 43.72 -17.19
C GLN A 917 8.13 44.47 -16.54
N PHE A 918 8.25 44.44 -15.20
CA PHE A 918 9.33 45.12 -14.47
C PHE A 918 10.49 44.18 -14.14
N ALA A 919 10.21 43.03 -13.53
CA ALA A 919 11.23 42.05 -13.16
C ALA A 919 10.71 40.60 -13.16
N GLY A 920 11.58 39.65 -13.47
CA GLY A 920 11.35 38.21 -13.43
C GLY A 920 12.55 37.47 -12.84
N ILE A 921 12.32 36.56 -11.91
CA ILE A 921 13.34 35.70 -11.27
C ILE A 921 12.92 34.24 -11.42
N ASN A 922 13.81 33.38 -11.93
CA ASN A 922 13.55 31.95 -12.12
C ASN A 922 14.69 31.10 -11.54
N ALA A 923 14.37 30.01 -10.85
CA ALA A 923 15.33 29.00 -10.44
C ALA A 923 14.78 27.58 -10.65
N ALA A 924 15.56 26.71 -11.27
CA ALA A 924 15.24 25.29 -11.40
C ALA A 924 16.42 24.42 -10.92
N VAL A 925 16.16 23.47 -10.03
CA VAL A 925 17.16 22.54 -9.49
C VAL A 925 16.65 21.11 -9.68
N ALA A 926 17.41 20.28 -10.38
CA ALA A 926 17.15 18.85 -10.53
C ALA A 926 18.33 18.08 -9.94
N ASP A 927 18.05 17.19 -8.98
CA ASP A 927 19.03 16.32 -8.36
C ASP A 927 18.57 14.86 -8.47
N ALA A 928 19.37 14.03 -9.12
CA ALA A 928 19.13 12.60 -9.30
C ALA A 928 20.32 11.81 -8.75
N GLU A 929 20.07 10.88 -7.83
CA GLU A 929 21.10 10.10 -7.14
C GLU A 929 20.74 8.62 -7.07
N HIS A 930 21.73 7.76 -7.30
CA HIS A 930 21.65 6.32 -7.09
C HIS A 930 22.78 5.84 -6.20
N HIS A 931 22.43 5.10 -5.15
CA HIS A 931 23.33 4.40 -4.24
C HIS A 931 23.08 2.90 -4.36
N ALA A 932 24.07 2.13 -4.82
CA ALA A 932 23.93 0.69 -4.97
C ALA A 932 24.99 -0.09 -4.20
N GLU A 933 24.55 -1.14 -3.53
CA GLU A 933 25.38 -2.12 -2.85
C GLU A 933 24.90 -3.52 -3.25
N VAL A 934 25.57 -4.12 -4.24
CA VAL A 934 25.22 -5.44 -4.78
C VAL A 934 26.31 -6.44 -4.40
N ARG A 935 25.98 -7.44 -3.59
CA ARG A 935 26.94 -8.46 -3.17
C ARG A 935 26.40 -9.87 -3.30
N ALA A 936 27.19 -10.72 -3.94
CA ALA A 936 27.01 -12.16 -3.94
C ALA A 936 28.19 -12.83 -3.23
N ARG A 937 27.96 -13.49 -2.10
CA ARG A 937 29.03 -14.01 -1.23
C ARG A 937 28.82 -15.47 -0.86
N VAL A 938 29.86 -16.27 -1.04
CA VAL A 938 30.00 -17.59 -0.43
C VAL A 938 31.06 -17.49 0.66
N HIS A 939 30.65 -17.66 1.92
CA HIS A 939 31.50 -17.45 3.09
C HIS A 939 32.43 -18.63 3.38
N ASN A 940 33.32 -18.43 4.36
CA ASN A 940 34.34 -19.42 4.74
C ASN A 940 33.72 -20.71 5.29
N GLY A 941 34.21 -21.86 4.83
CA GLY A 941 33.75 -23.17 5.31
C GLY A 941 32.44 -23.66 4.69
N ALA A 942 31.77 -22.87 3.85
CA ALA A 942 30.74 -23.38 2.96
C ALA A 942 31.34 -24.38 1.96
N VAL A 943 30.59 -25.41 1.57
CA VAL A 943 30.99 -26.42 0.56
C VAL A 943 29.99 -26.39 -0.59
N VAL A 944 30.49 -26.25 -1.80
CA VAL A 944 29.68 -26.13 -3.02
C VAL A 944 30.09 -27.23 -3.99
N THR A 945 29.20 -28.17 -4.27
CA THR A 945 29.42 -29.33 -5.14
C THR A 945 28.59 -29.19 -6.41
N ALA A 946 29.25 -29.17 -7.56
CA ALA A 946 28.60 -29.07 -8.87
C ALA A 946 29.21 -30.06 -9.88
N SER A 947 28.37 -30.65 -10.73
CA SER A 947 28.84 -31.59 -11.77
C SER A 947 28.85 -31.00 -13.19
N ASP A 948 28.28 -29.82 -13.40
CA ASP A 948 28.19 -29.14 -14.70
C ASP A 948 28.71 -27.70 -14.63
N SER A 949 28.15 -26.86 -13.73
CA SER A 949 28.62 -25.47 -13.62
C SER A 949 28.36 -24.84 -12.25
N LEU A 950 29.22 -23.90 -11.86
CA LEU A 950 29.03 -22.98 -10.73
C LEU A 950 29.18 -21.54 -11.22
N THR A 951 28.10 -20.75 -11.14
CA THR A 951 28.08 -19.34 -11.50
C THR A 951 27.72 -18.49 -10.29
N LEU A 952 28.57 -17.51 -9.98
CA LEU A 952 28.37 -16.52 -8.91
C LEU A 952 28.49 -15.12 -9.52
N GLU A 953 27.39 -14.36 -9.54
CA GLU A 953 27.34 -13.06 -10.21
C GLU A 953 26.83 -11.95 -9.28
N ALA A 954 27.50 -10.80 -9.33
CA ALA A 954 27.02 -9.53 -8.80
C ALA A 954 26.91 -8.55 -9.96
N ILE A 955 25.70 -8.05 -10.24
CA ILE A 955 25.41 -7.17 -11.37
C ILE A 955 24.76 -5.88 -10.86
N ASN A 956 25.31 -4.74 -11.23
CA ASN A 956 24.79 -3.41 -10.92
C ASN A 956 24.74 -2.56 -12.19
N ALA A 957 23.57 -2.40 -12.76
CA ALA A 957 23.35 -1.54 -13.91
C ALA A 957 22.42 -0.39 -13.52
N SER A 958 22.81 0.83 -13.88
CA SER A 958 22.02 2.01 -13.53
C SER A 958 22.07 3.13 -14.57
N SER A 959 20.95 3.83 -14.71
CA SER A 959 20.84 5.07 -15.48
C SER A 959 20.25 6.19 -14.61
N VAL A 960 21.03 7.26 -14.45
CA VAL A 960 20.69 8.43 -13.64
C VAL A 960 20.63 9.67 -14.52
N ARG A 961 19.49 10.36 -14.52
CA ARG A 961 19.23 11.52 -15.39
C ARG A 961 18.71 12.72 -14.61
N ALA A 962 19.35 13.87 -14.76
CA ALA A 962 18.89 15.14 -14.22
C ALA A 962 18.78 16.21 -15.31
N GLU A 963 17.64 16.91 -15.38
CA GLU A 963 17.42 18.01 -16.31
C GLU A 963 16.83 19.24 -15.62
N SER A 964 17.40 20.41 -15.87
CA SER A 964 16.92 21.68 -15.35
C SER A 964 16.76 22.70 -16.47
N ASN A 965 15.53 23.10 -16.76
CA ASN A 965 15.20 23.97 -17.88
C ASN A 965 14.43 25.21 -17.41
N GLY A 966 14.74 26.39 -17.94
CA GLY A 966 13.81 27.49 -17.76
C GLY A 966 14.08 28.78 -18.50
N VAL A 967 13.01 29.55 -18.67
CA VAL A 967 12.94 30.78 -19.46
C VAL A 967 12.42 31.94 -18.60
N THR A 968 13.04 33.12 -18.71
CA THR A 968 12.59 34.35 -18.02
C THR A 968 12.57 35.55 -18.96
N VAL A 969 11.45 36.30 -18.99
CA VAL A 969 11.31 37.53 -19.79
C VAL A 969 10.83 38.71 -18.93
N GLY A 970 11.51 39.87 -19.00
CA GLY A 970 11.09 41.07 -18.27
C GLY A 970 12.06 42.25 -18.29
N GLY A 971 11.75 43.37 -17.62
CA GLY A 971 12.65 44.53 -17.53
C GLY A 971 14.01 44.18 -16.88
N LEU A 972 13.99 43.49 -15.74
CA LEU A 972 15.11 42.79 -15.11
C LEU A 972 14.82 41.28 -15.15
N ALA A 973 15.65 40.47 -15.82
CA ALA A 973 15.45 39.02 -15.96
C ALA A 973 16.63 38.24 -15.37
N LEU A 974 16.43 37.57 -14.23
CA LEU A 974 17.46 36.75 -13.57
C LEU A 974 17.06 35.28 -13.55
N GLY A 975 18.02 34.38 -13.66
CA GLY A 975 17.80 33.03 -13.16
C GLY A 975 18.96 32.06 -13.27
N GLY A 976 18.98 31.09 -12.36
CA GLY A 976 20.02 30.08 -12.22
C GLY A 976 19.43 28.68 -12.22
N HIS A 977 20.09 27.78 -12.95
CA HIS A 977 19.62 26.42 -13.15
C HIS A 977 20.73 25.41 -12.86
N VAL A 978 20.39 24.34 -12.13
CA VAL A 978 21.35 23.32 -11.69
C VAL A 978 20.78 21.93 -11.98
N ALA A 979 21.58 21.07 -12.60
CA ALA A 979 21.30 19.64 -12.76
C ALA A 979 22.45 18.82 -12.18
N ASN A 980 22.15 17.86 -11.30
CA ASN A 980 23.12 16.93 -10.72
C ASN A 980 22.67 15.49 -10.97
N ALA A 981 23.53 14.68 -11.59
CA ALA A 981 23.34 13.23 -11.71
C ALA A 981 24.50 12.51 -11.00
N ARG A 982 24.22 11.66 -10.00
CA ARG A 982 25.24 10.97 -9.20
C ARG A 982 24.95 9.47 -9.10
N SER A 983 26.00 8.66 -9.31
CA SER A 983 25.99 7.22 -9.06
C SER A 983 27.09 6.85 -8.08
N ASN A 984 26.76 6.10 -7.03
CA ASN A 984 27.72 5.53 -6.08
C ASN A 984 27.45 4.04 -5.94
N GLY A 985 28.37 3.19 -6.36
CA GLY A 985 28.14 1.74 -6.47
C GLY A 985 29.23 0.89 -5.82
N VAL A 986 28.82 -0.18 -5.14
CA VAL A 986 29.71 -1.29 -4.73
C VAL A 986 29.13 -2.57 -5.29
N THR A 987 29.88 -3.25 -6.15
CA THR A 987 29.48 -4.52 -6.78
C THR A 987 30.54 -5.56 -6.47
N SER A 988 30.19 -6.61 -5.72
CA SER A 988 31.20 -7.58 -5.25
C SER A 988 30.71 -9.03 -5.34
N ALA A 989 31.45 -9.85 -6.09
CA ALA A 989 31.25 -11.30 -6.16
C ALA A 989 32.41 -12.02 -5.46
N VAL A 990 32.12 -12.70 -4.35
CA VAL A 990 33.16 -13.21 -3.45
C VAL A 990 32.95 -14.69 -3.10
N PHE A 991 33.93 -15.52 -3.45
CA PHE A 991 33.94 -16.94 -3.10
C PHE A 991 35.08 -17.26 -2.11
N ARG A 992 34.72 -17.63 -0.88
CA ARG A 992 35.63 -18.06 0.19
C ARG A 992 35.40 -19.51 0.65
N GLY A 993 34.46 -20.21 0.02
CA GLY A 993 34.12 -21.59 0.34
C GLY A 993 35.10 -22.62 -0.22
N ARG A 994 34.73 -23.89 -0.10
CA ARG A 994 35.35 -25.01 -0.82
C ARG A 994 34.45 -25.39 -2.00
N ALA A 995 34.99 -25.33 -3.21
CA ALA A 995 34.32 -25.84 -4.40
C ALA A 995 34.79 -27.27 -4.70
N GLU A 996 33.85 -28.20 -4.84
CA GLU A 996 34.07 -29.60 -5.21
C GLU A 996 33.39 -29.85 -6.57
N LEU A 997 34.11 -29.53 -7.65
CA LEU A 997 33.58 -29.60 -9.01
C LEU A 997 33.99 -30.91 -9.69
N ASP A 998 33.13 -31.46 -10.57
CA ASP A 998 33.58 -32.49 -11.53
C ASP A 998 34.67 -31.87 -12.43
N GLY A 999 35.67 -32.65 -12.85
CA GLY A 999 36.78 -32.18 -13.68
C GLY A 999 36.41 -31.82 -15.12
N ARG A 1000 35.11 -31.63 -15.39
CA ARG A 1000 34.48 -31.12 -16.61
C ARG A 1000 33.52 -29.95 -16.33
N ALA A 1001 33.38 -29.52 -15.09
CA ALA A 1001 32.45 -28.47 -14.70
C ALA A 1001 33.11 -27.08 -14.74
N ASP A 1002 32.35 -26.09 -15.18
CA ASP A 1002 32.80 -24.70 -15.30
C ASP A 1002 32.60 -23.91 -14.00
N MET A 1003 33.45 -22.91 -13.77
CA MET A 1003 33.30 -21.94 -12.68
C MET A 1003 33.40 -20.51 -13.21
N VAL A 1004 32.35 -19.71 -12.96
CA VAL A 1004 32.27 -18.30 -13.37
C VAL A 1004 32.00 -17.44 -12.15
N LEU A 1005 32.91 -16.50 -11.86
CA LEU A 1005 32.67 -15.41 -10.93
C LEU A 1005 32.69 -14.10 -11.70
N ARG A 1006 31.61 -13.32 -11.59
CA ARG A 1006 31.48 -12.05 -12.30
C ARG A 1006 31.02 -10.92 -11.40
N GLY A 1007 31.73 -9.80 -11.46
CA GLY A 1007 31.29 -8.50 -10.96
C GLY A 1007 31.10 -7.59 -12.16
N HIS A 1008 29.88 -7.10 -12.38
CA HIS A 1008 29.57 -6.23 -13.52
C HIS A 1008 28.90 -4.96 -13.05
N THR A 1009 29.50 -3.81 -13.36
CA THR A 1009 28.92 -2.49 -13.08
C THR A 1009 28.77 -1.71 -14.38
N GLU A 1010 27.56 -1.27 -14.69
CA GLU A 1010 27.26 -0.34 -15.78
C GLU A 1010 26.58 0.91 -15.20
N THR A 1011 27.11 2.10 -15.50
CA THR A 1011 26.54 3.37 -15.07
C THR A 1011 26.32 4.27 -16.26
N ASN A 1012 25.19 4.98 -16.27
CA ASN A 1012 24.88 5.98 -17.28
C ASN A 1012 24.35 7.26 -16.65
N ASN A 1013 25.23 8.25 -16.48
CA ASN A 1013 24.92 9.52 -15.83
C ASN A 1013 24.74 10.65 -16.84
N PHE A 1014 23.56 11.26 -16.89
CA PHE A 1014 23.29 12.42 -17.74
C PHE A 1014 22.80 13.61 -16.93
N ALA A 1015 23.43 14.78 -17.12
CA ALA A 1015 22.97 16.05 -16.57
C ALA A 1015 22.78 17.11 -17.66
N GLY A 1016 21.59 17.71 -17.75
CA GLY A 1016 21.25 18.76 -18.73
C GLY A 1016 20.78 20.04 -18.06
N SER A 1017 21.28 21.21 -18.46
CA SER A 1017 20.85 22.50 -17.89
C SER A 1017 20.68 23.58 -18.95
N VAL A 1018 19.49 24.18 -19.06
CA VAL A 1018 19.14 25.20 -20.06
C VAL A 1018 18.59 26.47 -19.42
N SER A 1019 19.27 27.60 -19.63
CA SER A 1019 18.92 28.93 -19.09
C SER A 1019 18.72 29.97 -20.20
N GLY A 1020 17.47 30.35 -20.47
CA GLY A 1020 17.13 31.40 -21.45
C GLY A 1020 16.60 32.68 -20.81
N ARG A 1021 17.16 33.86 -21.12
CA ARG A 1021 16.76 35.15 -20.52
C ARG A 1021 16.62 36.28 -21.55
N GLY A 1022 15.64 37.18 -21.37
CA GLY A 1022 15.46 38.37 -22.20
C GLY A 1022 14.94 39.60 -21.43
N GLY A 1023 15.59 40.77 -21.58
CA GLY A 1023 15.22 41.98 -20.84
C GLY A 1023 16.01 43.26 -21.11
N VAL A 1024 15.88 44.29 -20.26
CA VAL A 1024 16.78 45.47 -20.28
C VAL A 1024 18.08 45.14 -19.54
N VAL A 1025 17.97 44.48 -18.39
CA VAL A 1025 19.08 43.88 -17.64
C VAL A 1025 18.81 42.38 -17.51
N ALA A 1026 19.74 41.51 -17.94
CA ALA A 1026 19.55 40.07 -17.84
C ALA A 1026 20.77 39.30 -17.32
N GLY A 1027 20.52 38.25 -16.54
CA GLY A 1027 21.54 37.35 -16.00
C GLY A 1027 21.11 35.89 -16.08
N ALA A 1028 21.87 35.07 -16.81
CA ALA A 1028 21.64 33.64 -16.98
C ALA A 1028 22.80 32.82 -16.40
N ALA A 1029 22.51 31.83 -15.57
CA ALA A 1029 23.48 30.82 -15.12
C ALA A 1029 22.91 29.41 -15.29
N ALA A 1030 23.72 28.50 -15.81
CA ALA A 1030 23.38 27.08 -15.95
C ALA A 1030 24.59 26.21 -15.54
N LEU A 1031 24.33 25.19 -14.73
CA LEU A 1031 25.32 24.23 -14.22
C LEU A 1031 24.79 22.80 -14.40
N ALA A 1032 25.60 21.92 -14.97
CA ALA A 1032 25.33 20.48 -15.04
C ALA A 1032 26.52 19.69 -14.48
N ASN A 1033 26.25 18.80 -13.53
CA ASN A 1033 27.27 17.97 -12.87
C ASN A 1033 26.95 16.49 -13.03
N THR A 1034 27.91 15.68 -13.46
CA THR A 1034 27.86 14.22 -13.36
C THR A 1034 28.95 13.72 -12.41
N ARG A 1035 28.62 12.75 -11.56
CA ARG A 1035 29.60 12.07 -10.69
C ARG A 1035 29.35 10.57 -10.68
N ASP A 1036 30.41 9.80 -10.84
CA ASP A 1036 30.41 8.36 -10.63
C ASP A 1036 31.54 7.99 -9.65
N ASN A 1037 31.19 7.26 -8.60
CA ASN A 1037 32.13 6.66 -7.67
C ASN A 1037 31.76 5.19 -7.45
N SER A 1038 32.40 4.30 -8.21
CA SER A 1038 32.02 2.88 -8.27
C SER A 1038 33.19 1.94 -7.99
N SER A 1039 32.96 0.88 -7.24
CA SER A 1039 33.94 -0.19 -7.00
C SER A 1039 33.36 -1.53 -7.45
N THR A 1040 34.08 -2.25 -8.29
CA THR A 1040 33.70 -3.56 -8.82
C THR A 1040 34.76 -4.59 -8.45
N GLU A 1041 34.38 -5.61 -7.70
CA GLU A 1041 35.33 -6.55 -7.11
C GLU A 1041 34.91 -8.00 -7.37
N VAL A 1042 35.88 -8.83 -7.76
CA VAL A 1042 35.75 -10.28 -7.79
C VAL A 1042 36.85 -10.90 -6.95
N ILE A 1043 36.49 -11.67 -5.93
CA ILE A 1043 37.46 -12.37 -5.07
C ILE A 1043 37.25 -13.89 -5.13
N LEU A 1044 38.31 -14.63 -5.49
CA LEU A 1044 38.41 -16.07 -5.32
C LEU A 1044 39.44 -16.40 -4.22
N ALA A 1045 38.97 -16.68 -3.01
CA ALA A 1045 39.80 -17.10 -1.87
C ALA A 1045 39.40 -18.50 -1.38
N ASN A 1046 39.47 -19.48 -2.27
CA ASN A 1046 38.98 -20.84 -2.03
C ASN A 1046 39.73 -21.58 -0.90
N GLN A 1047 39.02 -22.49 -0.24
CA GLN A 1047 39.60 -23.41 0.75
C GLN A 1047 39.89 -24.78 0.14
N GLY A 1048 41.17 -25.12 0.00
CA GLY A 1048 41.61 -26.40 -0.58
C GLY A 1048 41.95 -26.30 -2.06
N LEU A 1049 41.97 -27.43 -2.77
CA LEU A 1049 42.21 -27.48 -4.21
C LEU A 1049 40.89 -27.30 -4.97
N LEU A 1050 40.79 -26.24 -5.78
CA LEU A 1050 39.76 -26.08 -6.80
C LEU A 1050 40.25 -26.72 -8.10
N PHE A 1051 39.42 -27.55 -8.74
CA PHE A 1051 39.69 -28.12 -10.06
C PHE A 1051 38.46 -27.92 -10.98
N ALA A 1052 38.58 -27.10 -12.02
CA ALA A 1052 37.50 -26.79 -12.98
C ALA A 1052 37.88 -27.18 -14.43
N ASP A 1053 36.92 -27.21 -15.36
CA ASP A 1053 37.21 -27.24 -16.80
C ASP A 1053 37.64 -25.85 -17.26
N ASN A 1054 36.70 -24.90 -17.28
CA ASN A 1054 36.97 -23.48 -17.48
C ASN A 1054 36.80 -22.69 -16.17
N LEU A 1055 37.73 -21.79 -15.89
CA LEU A 1055 37.60 -20.81 -14.82
C LEU A 1055 37.59 -19.39 -15.39
N THR A 1056 36.52 -18.65 -15.13
CA THR A 1056 36.40 -17.23 -15.49
C THR A 1056 36.24 -16.38 -14.25
N LEU A 1057 37.14 -15.42 -14.06
CA LEU A 1057 37.03 -14.35 -13.06
C LEU A 1057 36.97 -13.02 -13.81
N ASP A 1058 35.82 -12.35 -13.79
CA ASP A 1058 35.56 -11.17 -14.64
C ASP A 1058 35.00 -10.02 -13.81
N ALA A 1059 35.82 -9.00 -13.55
CA ALA A 1059 35.39 -7.72 -12.99
C ALA A 1059 35.34 -6.68 -14.12
N THR A 1060 34.16 -6.19 -14.46
CA THR A 1060 33.96 -5.22 -15.53
C THR A 1060 33.20 -3.99 -15.03
N TYR A 1061 33.79 -2.81 -15.23
CA TYR A 1061 33.14 -1.51 -15.05
C TYR A 1061 32.96 -0.82 -16.40
N LEU A 1062 31.75 -0.35 -16.68
CA LEU A 1062 31.40 0.44 -17.86
C LEU A 1062 30.70 1.74 -17.44
N GLY A 1063 31.46 2.83 -17.41
CA GLY A 1063 30.95 4.16 -17.11
C GLY A 1063 30.59 4.95 -18.37
N ARG A 1064 29.35 5.41 -18.48
CA ARG A 1064 28.90 6.39 -19.47
C ARG A 1064 28.48 7.67 -18.76
N PHE A 1065 28.95 8.81 -19.26
CA PHE A 1065 28.52 10.09 -18.70
C PHE A 1065 28.39 11.19 -19.75
N ASN A 1066 27.53 12.16 -19.50
CA ASN A 1066 27.50 13.41 -20.25
C ASN A 1066 26.87 14.56 -19.44
N ALA A 1067 27.47 15.75 -19.55
CA ALA A 1067 26.92 16.99 -19.04
C ALA A 1067 26.73 17.98 -20.19
N GLN A 1068 25.49 18.44 -20.39
CA GLN A 1068 25.10 19.36 -21.45
C GLN A 1068 24.54 20.66 -20.87
N VAL A 1069 25.08 21.80 -21.30
CA VAL A 1069 24.69 23.11 -20.76
C VAL A 1069 24.48 24.14 -21.86
N ASP A 1070 23.32 24.81 -21.86
CA ASP A 1070 23.02 25.97 -22.70
C ASP A 1070 22.60 27.17 -21.84
N SER A 1071 23.35 28.28 -21.94
CA SER A 1071 23.03 29.53 -21.24
C SER A 1071 22.99 30.68 -22.24
N THR A 1072 21.79 31.20 -22.51
CA THR A 1072 21.56 32.24 -23.52
C THR A 1072 20.85 33.46 -22.94
N GLN A 1073 21.42 34.66 -23.12
CA GLN A 1073 20.84 35.92 -22.65
C GLN A 1073 20.78 37.00 -23.76
N ALA A 1074 19.73 37.83 -23.76
CA ALA A 1074 19.62 39.01 -24.61
C ALA A 1074 19.12 40.25 -23.83
N ALA A 1075 19.97 41.28 -23.68
CA ALA A 1075 19.63 42.50 -22.94
C ALA A 1075 20.42 43.75 -23.34
N VAL A 1076 20.15 44.92 -22.74
CA VAL A 1076 21.02 46.11 -22.92
C VAL A 1076 22.32 45.96 -22.12
N VAL A 1077 22.22 45.44 -20.90
CA VAL A 1077 23.35 45.03 -20.06
C VAL A 1077 23.10 43.59 -19.63
N GLY A 1078 24.02 42.67 -19.93
CA GLY A 1078 23.77 41.26 -19.65
C GLY A 1078 25.00 40.42 -19.33
N MET A 1079 24.76 39.29 -18.65
CA MET A 1079 25.76 38.27 -18.36
C MET A 1079 25.20 36.84 -18.54
N SER A 1080 26.01 35.95 -19.10
CA SER A 1080 25.69 34.51 -19.20
C SER A 1080 26.85 33.63 -18.69
N GLY A 1081 26.50 32.55 -18.00
CA GLY A 1081 27.44 31.53 -17.52
C GLY A 1081 26.93 30.12 -17.78
N ALA A 1082 27.79 29.26 -18.33
CA ALA A 1082 27.52 27.85 -18.60
C ALA A 1082 28.69 26.98 -18.11
N TRP A 1083 28.41 26.04 -17.20
CA TRP A 1083 29.44 25.17 -16.59
C TRP A 1083 29.03 23.71 -16.59
N ALA A 1084 29.81 22.85 -17.23
CA ALA A 1084 29.68 21.40 -17.19
C ALA A 1084 30.85 20.78 -16.41
N ASP A 1085 30.56 19.92 -15.44
CA ASP A 1085 31.56 19.23 -14.61
C ASP A 1085 31.24 17.72 -14.59
N ASN A 1086 32.20 16.90 -14.99
CA ASN A 1086 32.07 15.45 -14.98
C ASN A 1086 33.22 14.85 -14.15
N ARG A 1087 32.92 13.99 -13.19
CA ARG A 1087 33.93 13.24 -12.43
C ARG A 1087 33.61 11.75 -12.42
N VAL A 1088 34.59 10.94 -12.80
CA VAL A 1088 34.51 9.48 -12.70
C VAL A 1088 35.67 8.98 -11.86
N ASN A 1089 35.36 8.26 -10.80
CA ASN A 1089 36.29 7.52 -9.97
C ASN A 1089 35.85 6.06 -9.93
N ALA A 1090 36.61 5.15 -10.51
CA ALA A 1090 36.25 3.74 -10.50
C ALA A 1090 37.42 2.83 -10.12
N GLU A 1091 37.14 1.89 -9.23
CA GLU A 1091 38.02 0.81 -8.83
C GLU A 1091 37.48 -0.51 -9.41
N THR A 1092 38.32 -1.29 -10.10
CA THR A 1092 37.92 -2.57 -10.70
C THR A 1092 38.97 -3.62 -10.44
N GLN A 1093 38.64 -4.61 -9.61
CA GLN A 1093 39.61 -5.54 -9.08
C GLN A 1093 39.17 -7.00 -9.23
N VAL A 1094 40.12 -7.85 -9.64
CA VAL A 1094 40.03 -9.30 -9.52
C VAL A 1094 41.16 -9.80 -8.63
N ASP A 1095 40.83 -10.56 -7.58
CA ASP A 1095 41.79 -11.11 -6.63
C ASP A 1095 41.68 -12.63 -6.50
N ILE A 1096 42.80 -13.32 -6.71
CA ILE A 1096 43.01 -14.68 -6.21
C ILE A 1096 43.67 -14.59 -4.83
N GLY A 1097 43.02 -15.13 -3.80
CA GLY A 1097 43.40 -14.99 -2.40
C GLY A 1097 44.76 -15.62 -2.03
N ASN A 1098 45.33 -15.20 -0.89
CA ASN A 1098 46.57 -15.77 -0.37
C ASN A 1098 46.42 -17.27 -0.08
N ASN A 1099 47.40 -18.08 -0.48
CA ASN A 1099 47.40 -19.54 -0.36
C ASN A 1099 46.25 -20.26 -1.10
N ALA A 1100 45.53 -19.58 -2.00
CA ALA A 1100 44.54 -20.20 -2.87
C ALA A 1100 45.23 -21.26 -3.76
N THR A 1101 44.57 -22.40 -3.99
CA THR A 1101 45.07 -23.47 -4.87
C THR A 1101 44.03 -23.75 -5.94
N VAL A 1102 44.33 -23.36 -7.19
CA VAL A 1102 43.35 -23.28 -8.30
C VAL A 1102 43.93 -23.94 -9.55
N HIS A 1103 43.32 -25.05 -9.98
CA HIS A 1103 43.68 -25.78 -11.18
C HIS A 1103 42.49 -25.76 -12.17
N ALA A 1104 42.73 -25.56 -13.46
CA ALA A 1104 41.69 -25.60 -14.50
C ALA A 1104 42.26 -26.00 -15.86
N ARG A 1105 41.46 -26.42 -16.85
CA ARG A 1105 41.95 -26.67 -18.23
C ARG A 1105 42.11 -25.40 -19.05
N ASP A 1106 41.33 -24.37 -18.72
CA ASP A 1106 41.42 -23.02 -19.27
C ASP A 1106 41.15 -21.97 -18.16
N MET A 1107 41.82 -20.82 -18.21
CA MET A 1107 41.67 -19.74 -17.23
C MET A 1107 41.67 -18.35 -17.88
N ASP A 1108 40.57 -17.62 -17.69
CA ASP A 1108 40.46 -16.20 -18.05
C ASP A 1108 40.20 -15.35 -16.80
N ILE A 1109 41.16 -14.51 -16.45
CA ILE A 1109 41.13 -13.61 -15.30
C ILE A 1109 41.22 -12.19 -15.85
N GLN A 1110 40.15 -11.42 -15.72
CA GLN A 1110 40.04 -10.10 -16.34
C GLN A 1110 39.45 -9.06 -15.40
N ALA A 1111 40.18 -7.97 -15.20
CA ALA A 1111 39.68 -6.71 -14.68
C ALA A 1111 39.64 -5.68 -15.82
N ARG A 1112 38.50 -5.03 -16.06
CA ARG A 1112 38.37 -4.05 -17.14
C ARG A 1112 37.49 -2.87 -16.75
N ALA A 1113 38.05 -1.67 -16.84
CA ALA A 1113 37.30 -0.42 -16.75
C ALA A 1113 37.20 0.24 -18.12
N THR A 1114 35.99 0.58 -18.55
CA THR A 1114 35.74 1.34 -19.79
C THR A 1114 34.93 2.58 -19.47
N VAL A 1115 35.40 3.73 -19.92
CA VAL A 1115 34.75 5.02 -19.71
C VAL A 1115 34.46 5.68 -21.05
N ARG A 1116 33.22 6.14 -21.24
CA ARG A 1116 32.80 6.84 -22.45
C ARG A 1116 32.04 8.11 -22.12
N LYS A 1117 32.41 9.21 -22.79
CA LYS A 1117 31.57 10.41 -22.82
C LYS A 1117 30.67 10.37 -24.06
N GLN A 1118 29.36 10.16 -23.88
CA GLN A 1118 28.43 10.02 -25.01
C GLN A 1118 28.35 11.32 -25.83
N ASN A 1119 28.51 11.22 -27.16
CA ASN A 1119 28.35 12.34 -28.10
C ASN A 1119 27.05 12.19 -28.90
N ASP A 1120 26.04 12.99 -28.54
CA ASP A 1120 24.72 12.97 -29.20
C ASP A 1120 24.64 13.89 -30.44
N GLY A 1121 25.78 14.42 -30.92
CA GLY A 1121 25.84 15.40 -32.01
C GLY A 1121 25.57 16.84 -31.57
N GLU A 1122 25.33 17.07 -30.27
CA GLU A 1122 25.24 18.39 -29.66
C GLU A 1122 26.57 18.79 -28.99
N ARG A 1123 26.74 20.09 -28.67
CA ARG A 1123 27.99 20.55 -28.04
C ARG A 1123 27.82 20.50 -26.52
N SER A 1124 28.83 20.00 -25.79
CA SER A 1124 28.78 19.84 -24.33
C SER A 1124 28.43 21.14 -23.60
N VAL A 1125 28.98 22.27 -24.05
CA VAL A 1125 28.69 23.59 -23.45
C VAL A 1125 28.43 24.63 -24.54
N ARG A 1126 27.33 25.37 -24.41
CA ARG A 1126 26.96 26.52 -25.23
C ARG A 1126 26.66 27.72 -24.33
N SER A 1127 27.33 28.85 -24.60
CA SER A 1127 27.02 30.13 -23.97
C SER A 1127 26.79 31.20 -25.03
N GLY A 1128 25.65 31.88 -24.95
CA GLY A 1128 25.19 32.89 -25.89
C GLY A 1128 24.82 34.19 -25.19
N SER A 1129 25.33 35.33 -25.68
CA SER A 1129 25.08 36.62 -25.02
C SER A 1129 25.01 37.80 -26.00
N GLY A 1130 24.14 38.77 -25.71
CA GLY A 1130 23.82 39.89 -26.60
C GLY A 1130 23.48 41.19 -25.86
N GLY A 1131 24.07 42.34 -26.26
CA GLY A 1131 23.73 43.66 -25.68
C GLY A 1131 24.63 44.87 -25.97
N VAL A 1132 24.50 45.96 -25.21
CA VAL A 1132 25.44 47.11 -25.26
C VAL A 1132 26.70 46.79 -24.46
N PHE A 1133 26.55 46.29 -23.23
CA PHE A 1133 27.63 45.76 -22.38
C PHE A 1133 27.34 44.30 -22.05
N ASP A 1134 28.28 43.42 -22.35
CA ASP A 1134 28.05 41.98 -22.34
C ASP A 1134 29.25 41.16 -21.84
N ALA A 1135 28.98 40.15 -21.01
CA ALA A 1135 29.99 39.25 -20.44
C ALA A 1135 29.51 37.79 -20.44
N ALA A 1136 30.24 36.91 -21.15
CA ALA A 1136 29.91 35.48 -21.23
C ALA A 1136 31.06 34.58 -20.75
N ALA A 1137 30.69 33.48 -20.07
CA ALA A 1137 31.60 32.42 -19.67
C ALA A 1137 31.05 31.04 -20.05
N ALA A 1138 31.93 30.16 -20.54
CA ALA A 1138 31.65 28.76 -20.83
C ALA A 1138 32.81 27.88 -20.36
N ARG A 1139 32.56 26.84 -19.57
CA ARG A 1139 33.59 25.86 -19.17
C ARG A 1139 33.05 24.44 -19.18
N SER A 1140 33.83 23.52 -19.77
CA SER A 1140 33.67 22.07 -19.58
C SER A 1140 34.88 21.53 -18.82
N TYR A 1141 34.64 20.75 -17.77
CA TYR A 1141 35.68 20.11 -16.97
C TYR A 1141 35.35 18.63 -16.81
N THR A 1142 36.30 17.76 -17.14
CA THR A 1142 36.18 16.30 -17.06
C THR A 1142 37.38 15.74 -16.30
N ALA A 1143 37.13 15.05 -15.18
CA ALA A 1143 38.16 14.37 -14.40
C ALA A 1143 37.88 12.86 -14.35
N VAL A 1144 38.87 12.04 -14.69
CA VAL A 1144 38.75 10.58 -14.71
C VAL A 1144 39.91 9.94 -13.93
N SER A 1145 39.58 9.18 -12.89
CA SER A 1145 40.51 8.34 -12.12
C SER A 1145 40.05 6.88 -12.24
N LEU A 1146 40.93 5.99 -12.69
CA LEU A 1146 40.66 4.56 -12.83
C LEU A 1146 41.78 3.76 -12.16
N ASP A 1147 41.41 2.85 -11.26
CA ASP A 1147 42.31 1.85 -10.67
C ASP A 1147 41.82 0.45 -11.03
N THR A 1148 42.50 -0.20 -11.97
CA THR A 1148 42.13 -1.53 -12.45
C THR A 1148 43.24 -2.53 -12.13
N ALA A 1149 42.92 -3.56 -11.35
CA ALA A 1149 43.91 -4.52 -10.86
C ALA A 1149 43.47 -5.98 -11.03
N ALA A 1150 44.40 -6.84 -11.46
CA ALA A 1150 44.24 -8.29 -11.41
C ALA A 1150 45.40 -8.89 -10.60
N ASN A 1151 45.10 -9.41 -9.40
CA ASN A 1151 46.10 -9.83 -8.43
C ASN A 1151 46.04 -11.33 -8.13
N VAL A 1152 47.22 -11.94 -8.01
CA VAL A 1152 47.41 -13.29 -7.47
C VAL A 1152 48.10 -13.20 -6.11
N GLY A 1153 47.47 -13.70 -5.05
CA GLY A 1153 47.93 -13.58 -3.68
C GLY A 1153 49.24 -14.29 -3.38
N ASN A 1154 49.81 -13.99 -2.20
CA ASN A 1154 51.05 -14.62 -1.74
C ASN A 1154 50.86 -16.13 -1.56
N ARG A 1155 51.84 -16.92 -1.98
CA ARG A 1155 51.83 -18.39 -1.91
C ARG A 1155 50.62 -19.06 -2.59
N ALA A 1156 49.91 -18.39 -3.49
CA ALA A 1156 48.87 -19.01 -4.30
C ALA A 1156 49.48 -19.98 -5.33
N ASP A 1157 48.79 -21.07 -5.65
CA ASP A 1157 49.17 -22.06 -6.65
C ASP A 1157 48.11 -22.11 -7.76
N VAL A 1158 48.42 -21.52 -8.93
CA VAL A 1158 47.51 -21.39 -10.07
C VAL A 1158 48.07 -22.22 -11.24
N GLN A 1159 47.37 -23.28 -11.65
CA GLN A 1159 47.89 -24.21 -12.67
C GLN A 1159 46.85 -24.53 -13.75
N VAL A 1160 47.17 -24.25 -15.01
CA VAL A 1160 46.43 -24.78 -16.14
C VAL A 1160 46.87 -26.22 -16.41
N VAL A 1161 45.92 -27.15 -16.54
CA VAL A 1161 46.15 -28.61 -16.64
C VAL A 1161 45.65 -29.12 -17.98
N GLY A 1162 46.55 -29.59 -18.86
CA GLY A 1162 46.19 -30.05 -20.21
C GLY A 1162 47.41 -30.37 -21.08
N ASP A 1163 47.19 -30.78 -22.33
CA ASP A 1163 48.24 -30.90 -23.34
C ASP A 1163 48.44 -29.57 -24.08
N TRP A 1164 49.67 -29.24 -24.47
CA TRP A 1164 50.01 -28.00 -25.18
C TRP A 1164 49.35 -27.90 -26.58
N THR A 1165 48.74 -28.99 -27.06
CA THR A 1165 48.00 -29.04 -28.32
C THR A 1165 46.55 -28.57 -28.21
N ASP A 1166 46.01 -28.40 -27.00
CA ASP A 1166 44.56 -28.22 -26.77
C ASP A 1166 44.14 -26.76 -26.53
N GLY A 1167 45.07 -25.79 -26.67
CA GLY A 1167 44.77 -24.36 -26.52
C GLY A 1167 44.61 -23.89 -25.06
N SER A 1168 45.24 -24.59 -24.12
CA SER A 1168 45.19 -24.34 -22.68
C SER A 1168 46.09 -23.17 -22.24
N ASP A 1169 45.60 -21.95 -22.41
CA ASP A 1169 46.30 -20.71 -22.04
C ASP A 1169 45.94 -20.25 -20.60
N LEU A 1170 46.83 -19.47 -19.99
CA LEU A 1170 46.55 -18.72 -18.76
C LEU A 1170 46.53 -17.24 -19.09
N VAL A 1171 45.36 -16.60 -19.02
CA VAL A 1171 45.20 -15.19 -19.36
C VAL A 1171 44.85 -14.38 -18.10
N ILE A 1172 45.70 -13.41 -17.76
CA ILE A 1172 45.48 -12.45 -16.68
C ILE A 1172 45.58 -11.04 -17.27
N ARG A 1173 44.49 -10.29 -17.23
CA ARG A 1173 44.36 -8.99 -17.88
C ARG A 1173 43.81 -7.93 -16.93
N ALA A 1174 44.43 -6.75 -16.94
CA ALA A 1174 43.92 -5.53 -16.34
C ALA A 1174 43.91 -4.43 -17.41
N GLY A 1175 42.77 -3.80 -17.67
CA GLY A 1175 42.64 -2.87 -18.80
C GLY A 1175 41.78 -1.65 -18.51
N ASN A 1176 42.30 -0.47 -18.83
CA ASN A 1176 41.54 0.79 -18.87
C ASN A 1176 41.30 1.21 -20.33
N VAL A 1177 40.06 1.55 -20.68
CA VAL A 1177 39.72 2.08 -22.02
C VAL A 1177 38.92 3.38 -21.86
N LEU A 1178 39.40 4.46 -22.47
CA LEU A 1178 38.76 5.78 -22.42
C LEU A 1178 38.44 6.27 -23.84
N ASP A 1179 37.21 6.74 -24.04
CA ASP A 1179 36.76 7.41 -25.26
C ASP A 1179 36.00 8.68 -24.87
N ILE A 1180 36.66 9.84 -25.01
CA ILE A 1180 36.19 11.13 -24.50
C ILE A 1180 36.17 12.16 -25.62
N GLU A 1181 34.98 12.65 -25.96
CA GLU A 1181 34.80 13.79 -26.86
C GLU A 1181 34.17 14.97 -26.11
N ASP A 1182 34.83 16.14 -26.18
CA ASP A 1182 34.35 17.37 -25.56
C ASP A 1182 34.36 18.56 -26.51
N SER A 1183 33.29 19.36 -26.48
CA SER A 1183 33.19 20.56 -27.30
C SER A 1183 32.50 21.73 -26.59
N VAL A 1184 33.17 22.88 -26.63
CA VAL A 1184 32.69 24.13 -26.02
C VAL A 1184 32.46 25.18 -27.10
N LYS A 1185 31.30 25.85 -27.05
CA LYS A 1185 30.94 26.99 -27.91
C LYS A 1185 30.58 28.21 -27.09
N LEU A 1186 31.14 29.36 -27.48
CA LEU A 1186 30.74 30.65 -26.95
C LEU A 1186 30.54 31.66 -28.08
N ASP A 1187 29.34 32.25 -28.15
CA ASP A 1187 29.01 33.34 -29.08
C ASP A 1187 28.56 34.59 -28.27
N ALA A 1188 29.35 35.67 -28.29
CA ALA A 1188 29.03 36.92 -27.57
C ALA A 1188 29.00 38.15 -28.52
N GLY A 1189 27.92 38.94 -28.47
CA GLY A 1189 27.67 40.05 -29.39
C GLY A 1189 27.28 41.37 -28.70
N GLY A 1190 28.07 42.44 -28.84
CA GLY A 1190 27.69 43.73 -28.23
C GLY A 1190 28.60 44.93 -28.45
N ALA A 1191 28.26 46.11 -27.92
CA ALA A 1191 29.13 47.30 -28.09
C ALA A 1191 30.47 47.14 -27.33
N VAL A 1192 30.45 46.52 -26.16
CA VAL A 1192 31.61 46.04 -25.39
C VAL A 1192 31.34 44.60 -24.94
N ALA A 1193 32.14 43.62 -25.41
CA ALA A 1193 31.98 42.20 -25.09
C ALA A 1193 33.25 41.55 -24.51
N VAL A 1194 33.12 40.84 -23.39
CA VAL A 1194 34.18 40.05 -22.73
C VAL A 1194 33.78 38.57 -22.66
N ALA A 1195 34.63 37.68 -23.17
CA ALA A 1195 34.32 36.26 -23.26
C ALA A 1195 35.49 35.35 -22.81
N LEU A 1196 35.14 34.28 -22.07
CA LEU A 1196 36.05 33.19 -21.66
C LEU A 1196 35.43 31.82 -21.98
N ALA A 1197 36.17 30.99 -22.72
CA ALA A 1197 35.80 29.60 -23.01
C ALA A 1197 36.95 28.63 -22.69
N GLU A 1198 36.66 27.59 -21.92
CA GLU A 1198 37.64 26.60 -21.44
C GLU A 1198 37.11 25.16 -21.59
N SER A 1199 37.96 24.23 -22.02
CA SER A 1199 37.70 22.79 -21.98
C SER A 1199 38.88 22.12 -21.29
N ILE A 1200 38.66 21.42 -20.18
CA ILE A 1200 39.73 20.84 -19.36
C ILE A 1200 39.46 19.34 -19.16
N PHE A 1201 40.45 18.53 -19.47
CA PHE A 1201 40.48 17.10 -19.14
C PHE A 1201 41.68 16.82 -18.21
N GLU A 1202 41.44 16.15 -17.09
CA GLU A 1202 42.51 15.73 -16.17
C GLU A 1202 42.30 14.33 -15.57
N THR A 1203 43.39 13.72 -15.13
CA THR A 1203 43.41 12.41 -14.47
C THR A 1203 44.10 12.59 -13.11
N PRO A 1204 43.39 13.11 -12.09
CA PRO A 1204 44.01 13.62 -10.87
C PRO A 1204 44.73 12.53 -10.07
N ASP A 1205 44.17 11.31 -10.03
CA ASP A 1205 44.77 10.16 -9.33
C ASP A 1205 45.41 9.13 -10.29
N GLY A 1206 45.32 9.39 -11.60
CA GLY A 1206 45.91 8.55 -12.66
C GLY A 1206 44.96 7.51 -13.26
N LEU A 1207 45.49 6.78 -14.24
CA LEU A 1207 44.82 5.66 -14.91
C LEU A 1207 45.71 4.42 -14.70
N GLU A 1208 45.59 3.79 -13.54
CA GLU A 1208 46.41 2.66 -13.14
C GLU A 1208 45.78 1.35 -13.64
N ALA A 1209 46.58 0.56 -14.36
CA ALA A 1209 46.25 -0.81 -14.72
C ALA A 1209 47.41 -1.68 -14.24
N SER A 1210 47.15 -2.65 -13.38
CA SER A 1210 48.20 -3.50 -12.81
C SER A 1210 47.82 -4.97 -12.82
N VAL A 1211 48.83 -5.80 -13.10
CA VAL A 1211 48.77 -7.24 -12.86
C VAL A 1211 49.86 -7.55 -11.84
N SER A 1212 49.49 -8.10 -10.68
CA SER A 1212 50.44 -8.37 -9.60
C SER A 1212 50.44 -9.84 -9.19
N ILE A 1213 51.64 -10.38 -8.95
CA ILE A 1213 51.85 -11.76 -8.50
C ILE A 1213 52.56 -11.73 -7.15
N GLY A 1214 51.92 -12.30 -6.13
CA GLY A 1214 52.37 -12.28 -4.74
C GLY A 1214 53.62 -13.11 -4.49
N ASN A 1215 54.29 -12.84 -3.36
CA ASN A 1215 55.51 -13.51 -2.97
C ASN A 1215 55.29 -15.01 -2.77
N GLY A 1216 56.09 -15.82 -3.47
CA GLY A 1216 56.04 -17.28 -3.39
C GLY A 1216 54.84 -17.92 -4.10
N ALA A 1217 54.07 -17.17 -4.90
CA ALA A 1217 53.04 -17.74 -5.76
C ALA A 1217 53.66 -18.58 -6.89
N THR A 1218 52.95 -19.62 -7.33
CA THR A 1218 53.35 -20.50 -8.44
C THR A 1218 52.30 -20.44 -9.53
N LEU A 1219 52.69 -20.07 -10.75
CA LEU A 1219 51.84 -20.09 -11.94
C LEU A 1219 52.40 -21.12 -12.94
N ARG A 1220 51.55 -21.97 -13.52
CA ARG A 1220 51.93 -22.94 -14.55
C ARG A 1220 50.90 -23.00 -15.66
N ALA A 1221 51.34 -22.98 -16.92
CA ALA A 1221 50.50 -23.22 -18.10
C ALA A 1221 51.25 -24.09 -19.13
N PRO A 1222 50.60 -25.09 -19.75
CA PRO A 1222 51.17 -25.86 -20.85
C PRO A 1222 51.14 -25.10 -22.19
N GLY A 1223 50.18 -24.17 -22.36
CA GLY A 1223 50.10 -23.20 -23.45
C GLY A 1223 50.76 -21.85 -23.12
N ASP A 1224 50.25 -20.76 -23.71
CA ASP A 1224 50.76 -19.42 -23.47
C ASP A 1224 50.30 -18.89 -22.09
N MET A 1225 51.20 -18.18 -21.42
CA MET A 1225 50.89 -17.43 -20.20
C MET A 1225 50.94 -15.94 -20.51
N ILE A 1226 49.78 -15.29 -20.51
CA ILE A 1226 49.60 -13.90 -20.91
C ILE A 1226 49.24 -13.08 -19.67
N LEU A 1227 50.18 -12.22 -19.25
CA LEU A 1227 49.92 -11.19 -18.25
C LEU A 1227 49.96 -9.85 -18.97
N ALA A 1228 48.83 -9.16 -19.05
CA ALA A 1228 48.73 -7.89 -19.75
C ALA A 1228 48.03 -6.84 -18.90
N ALA A 1229 48.72 -5.74 -18.65
CA ALA A 1229 48.15 -4.50 -18.16
C ALA A 1229 48.18 -3.46 -19.29
N TYR A 1230 47.08 -2.78 -19.59
CA TYR A 1230 47.04 -1.76 -20.64
C TYR A 1230 46.08 -0.61 -20.32
N THR A 1231 46.39 0.55 -20.88
CA THR A 1231 45.50 1.72 -20.91
C THR A 1231 45.41 2.21 -22.35
N GLU A 1232 44.21 2.27 -22.91
CA GLU A 1232 43.90 2.87 -24.20
C GLU A 1232 43.05 4.13 -23.96
N ALA A 1233 43.45 5.25 -24.55
CA ALA A 1233 42.73 6.51 -24.38
C ALA A 1233 42.67 7.29 -25.70
N ASP A 1234 41.45 7.56 -26.16
CA ASP A 1234 41.16 8.52 -27.24
C ASP A 1234 40.43 9.73 -26.62
N ILE A 1235 41.03 10.92 -26.78
CA ILE A 1235 40.55 12.15 -26.15
C ILE A 1235 40.57 13.27 -27.20
N ASN A 1236 39.40 13.83 -27.49
CA ASN A 1236 39.23 14.91 -28.44
C ASN A 1236 38.52 16.11 -27.79
N ASN A 1237 39.25 17.20 -27.59
CA ASN A 1237 38.74 18.44 -27.01
C ASN A 1237 38.73 19.57 -28.05
N SER A 1238 37.62 20.29 -28.16
CA SER A 1238 37.47 21.43 -29.07
C SER A 1238 36.82 22.65 -28.42
N VAL A 1239 37.34 23.85 -28.72
CA VAL A 1239 36.80 25.12 -28.21
C VAL A 1239 36.62 26.11 -29.37
N ASP A 1240 35.41 26.66 -29.52
CA ASP A 1240 35.05 27.68 -30.52
C ASP A 1240 34.44 28.90 -29.82
N ALA A 1241 35.21 30.00 -29.77
CA ALA A 1241 34.80 31.25 -29.14
C ALA A 1241 34.76 32.41 -30.15
N LYS A 1242 33.60 33.04 -30.30
CA LYS A 1242 33.33 34.16 -31.22
C LYS A 1242 32.82 35.38 -30.46
N THR A 1243 33.49 36.51 -30.67
CA THR A 1243 33.03 37.83 -30.20
C THR A 1243 32.84 38.77 -31.40
N TYR A 1244 31.76 39.55 -31.43
CA TYR A 1244 31.47 40.52 -32.50
C TYR A 1244 30.84 41.80 -31.94
N GLY A 1245 31.37 42.98 -32.29
CA GLY A 1245 31.05 44.20 -31.53
C GLY A 1245 31.89 45.45 -31.80
N GLY A 1246 31.61 46.53 -31.04
CA GLY A 1246 32.32 47.83 -31.13
C GLY A 1246 33.72 47.85 -30.50
N ALA A 1247 33.94 47.08 -29.44
CA ALA A 1247 35.23 46.72 -28.83
C ALA A 1247 35.10 45.35 -28.10
N GLY A 1248 36.04 44.41 -28.27
CA GLY A 1248 35.94 43.07 -27.67
C GLY A 1248 37.29 42.47 -27.25
N ALA A 1249 37.29 41.70 -26.16
CA ALA A 1249 38.45 40.95 -25.64
C ALA A 1249 38.08 39.46 -25.49
N ARG A 1250 38.96 38.55 -25.92
CA ARG A 1250 38.74 37.10 -25.92
C ARG A 1250 39.92 36.33 -25.31
N ALA A 1251 39.62 35.27 -24.57
CA ALA A 1251 40.57 34.22 -24.19
C ALA A 1251 39.92 32.85 -24.43
N ALA A 1252 40.63 31.95 -25.13
CA ALA A 1252 40.21 30.58 -25.36
C ALA A 1252 41.39 29.66 -25.01
N LEU A 1253 41.16 28.70 -24.12
CA LEU A 1253 42.17 27.78 -23.61
C LEU A 1253 41.61 26.35 -23.77
N PRO A 1254 42.07 25.60 -24.79
CA PRO A 1254 41.81 24.18 -24.92
C PRO A 1254 42.73 23.32 -24.03
#